data_AF-A0A832JRK7-F1
#
_entry.id   AF-A0A832JRK7-F1
#
_cell.length_a   1.000
_cell.length_b   1.000
_cell.length_c   1.000
_cell.angle_alpha   90.00
_cell.angle_beta   90.00
_cell.angle_gamma   90.00
#
_symmetry.space_group_name_H-M   'P 1'
#
loop_
_entity.id
_entity.type
_entity.pdbx_description
1 polymer ?
#
loop_
_entity_poly.entity_id
_entity_poly.type
_entity_poly.pdbx_seq_one_letter_code
_entity_poly.pdbx_strand_id
1 'polypeptide(L)'
;MQLATRRVAEALGRCEPEPLTLPVRSLDHADHVLKTTLMGHPELAADHLLHPEAVRDLPAVVSSIARRATLLIEKERLRDCGEYELEDRIVRRARIYKSVLELMLNLVGVERAWARIDEDCADLALRSLLSALEEWEEGEREELGEPAVLAGVIRRELERARRVNKGKSMVAAMAAEIEKGLRGDSLARSFVEAAKKVLAENFYRRAYEAGICKFGNDYALGLRWLRHLGFVQVSTNPVLAARAYDDDPELWEAFKKYASKVLSSEHPEWFTEPEKYVDDLAMEATRFALLENFYVFRVPFVLSDYHDGLVSYQLNPLIAHDAEKSVEAVRVFVERLERDLAVYDEYLWWGYSVPEKGRPNLVVKVAAAYPAAIEIAERINSMGVGQNITLSYTVSQEVLAGAAALRGMAKAAKKGIVPTQTYDTNMGGRLEDHLREALAAKLLLESLGRLGEEERRRLLDRLASKLGVKLEEWNEARRKGLEAAVEYLCSVRVLGRSLLRPEYVEALTEAGAFGSRADVEKLLERWERAIALSGTYVAKRVYEIFFAPWNRGKWVEYLVKTVGIAREQAELVLDRFDLLPASKRKPIDTLLALSSLNVTNTEFPDHQLNVVEAARGLSLEELRESVAKPLGGNELELLMQLEDFVKAYEASPETVELLREAGIEQGYGHRGVSSNDWPSYGPCAKTLREFTNAYLAFRSKVVELAKEVGRASKNR
;
A
#
# COMPACT_ATOMS: atom_id res chain seq x y z
N MET A 1 -35.74 -12.36 -25.35
CA MET A 1 -34.45 -12.34 -26.07
C MET A 1 -33.40 -12.84 -25.09
N GLN A 2 -32.73 -13.97 -25.32
CA GLN A 2 -31.61 -14.37 -24.45
C GLN A 2 -30.36 -13.60 -24.87
N LEU A 3 -29.92 -12.65 -24.05
CA LEU A 3 -28.68 -11.91 -24.27
C LEU A 3 -27.51 -12.76 -23.79
N ALA A 4 -26.65 -13.21 -24.70
CA ALA A 4 -25.51 -14.03 -24.30
C ALA A 4 -24.62 -13.29 -23.30
N THR A 5 -24.28 -13.93 -22.18
CA THR A 5 -23.36 -13.41 -21.14
C THR A 5 -22.08 -12.81 -21.72
N ARG A 6 -21.57 -13.43 -22.80
CA ARG A 6 -20.40 -12.95 -23.54
C ARG A 6 -20.60 -11.54 -24.11
N ARG A 7 -21.78 -11.21 -24.64
CA ARG A 7 -22.08 -9.90 -25.24
C ARG A 7 -22.13 -8.79 -24.19
N VAL A 8 -22.68 -9.08 -23.01
CA VAL A 8 -22.61 -8.16 -21.86
C VAL A 8 -21.15 -7.92 -21.48
N ALA A 9 -20.36 -8.98 -21.30
CA ALA A 9 -18.95 -8.85 -20.93
C ALA A 9 -18.14 -8.03 -21.96
N GLU A 10 -18.37 -8.24 -23.27
CA GLU A 10 -17.74 -7.47 -24.33
C GLU A 10 -18.13 -5.98 -24.30
N ALA A 11 -19.41 -5.65 -24.09
CA ALA A 11 -19.87 -4.26 -23.96
C ALA A 11 -19.25 -3.56 -22.74
N LEU A 12 -19.21 -4.25 -21.59
CA LEU A 12 -18.60 -3.70 -20.38
C LEU A 12 -17.09 -3.48 -20.52
N GLY A 13 -16.40 -4.36 -21.25
CA GLY A 13 -14.95 -4.27 -21.48
C GLY A 13 -14.51 -3.14 -22.42
N ARG A 14 -15.40 -2.63 -23.28
CA ARG A 14 -15.06 -1.63 -24.31
C ARG A 14 -15.40 -0.19 -23.92
N CYS A 15 -16.01 0.02 -22.77
CA CYS A 15 -16.56 1.31 -22.41
C CYS A 15 -15.55 2.22 -21.69
N GLU A 16 -15.17 3.33 -22.31
CA GLU A 16 -14.36 4.37 -21.69
C GLU A 16 -15.25 5.41 -20.97
N PRO A 17 -14.83 5.91 -19.79
CA PRO A 17 -15.49 7.05 -19.16
C PRO A 17 -15.28 8.32 -20.00
N GLU A 18 -16.28 9.20 -19.99
CA GLU A 18 -16.18 10.54 -20.53
C GLU A 18 -15.20 11.37 -19.67
N PRO A 19 -14.41 12.29 -20.26
CA PRO A 19 -13.58 13.21 -19.48
C PRO A 19 -14.43 14.06 -18.54
N LEU A 20 -13.97 14.22 -17.30
CA LEU A 20 -14.53 15.19 -16.36
C LEU A 20 -14.25 16.61 -16.86
N THR A 21 -15.24 17.51 -16.79
CA THR A 21 -15.13 18.88 -17.33
C THR A 21 -15.65 19.93 -16.35
N LEU A 22 -15.07 21.12 -16.38
CA LEU A 22 -15.47 22.25 -15.55
C LEU A 22 -16.19 23.34 -16.38
N PRO A 23 -17.17 24.07 -15.81
CA PRO A 23 -17.72 23.91 -14.46
C PRO A 23 -18.69 22.73 -14.36
N VAL A 24 -18.81 22.12 -13.17
CA VAL A 24 -19.79 21.06 -12.89
C VAL A 24 -21.21 21.62 -12.93
N ARG A 25 -22.11 20.98 -13.69
CA ARG A 25 -23.49 21.44 -13.90
C ARG A 25 -24.51 20.39 -13.47
N SER A 26 -24.93 20.48 -12.21
CA SER A 26 -25.95 19.62 -11.62
C SER A 26 -27.08 20.44 -11.00
N LEU A 27 -28.29 19.87 -10.98
CA LEU A 27 -29.49 20.52 -10.43
C LEU A 27 -29.61 20.33 -8.92
N ASP A 28 -29.31 19.13 -8.45
CA ASP A 28 -29.32 18.68 -7.06
C ASP A 28 -28.39 17.46 -6.92
N HIS A 29 -28.20 16.96 -5.69
CA HIS A 29 -27.30 15.82 -5.43
C HIS A 29 -27.72 14.56 -6.21
N ALA A 30 -29.03 14.29 -6.37
CA ALA A 30 -29.49 13.12 -7.11
C ALA A 30 -29.19 13.23 -8.62
N ASP A 31 -29.37 14.41 -9.22
CA ASP A 31 -28.96 14.72 -10.59
C ASP A 31 -27.43 14.64 -10.75
N HIS A 32 -26.69 15.12 -9.75
CA HIS A 32 -25.23 15.04 -9.74
C HIS A 32 -24.74 13.59 -9.78
N VAL A 33 -25.22 12.74 -8.88
CA VAL A 33 -24.90 11.31 -8.85
C VAL A 33 -25.18 10.67 -10.21
N LEU A 34 -26.40 10.83 -10.74
CA LEU A 34 -26.80 10.14 -11.98
C LEU A 34 -26.06 10.65 -13.22
N LYS A 35 -25.76 11.94 -13.33
CA LYS A 35 -24.94 12.47 -14.42
C LYS A 35 -23.52 11.92 -14.38
N THR A 36 -22.89 11.97 -13.21
CA THR A 36 -21.53 11.46 -12.99
C THR A 36 -21.46 9.94 -13.25
N THR A 37 -22.48 9.20 -12.83
CA THR A 37 -22.69 7.78 -13.18
C THR A 37 -22.74 7.58 -14.70
N LEU A 38 -23.59 8.33 -15.40
CA LEU A 38 -23.79 8.16 -16.83
C LEU A 38 -22.58 8.60 -17.66
N MET A 39 -21.73 9.50 -17.15
CA MET A 39 -20.41 9.82 -17.72
C MET A 39 -19.40 8.68 -17.55
N GLY A 40 -19.71 7.64 -16.76
CA GLY A 40 -18.84 6.48 -16.56
C GLY A 40 -17.97 6.53 -15.31
N HIS A 41 -18.34 7.37 -14.33
CA HIS A 41 -17.63 7.48 -13.04
C HIS A 41 -18.50 7.00 -11.85
N PRO A 42 -18.94 5.73 -11.83
CA PRO A 42 -19.88 5.25 -10.82
C PRO A 42 -19.33 5.27 -9.39
N GLU A 43 -18.03 5.03 -9.20
CA GLU A 43 -17.39 5.09 -7.87
C GLU A 43 -17.35 6.52 -7.32
N LEU A 44 -17.00 7.50 -8.17
CA LEU A 44 -17.02 8.93 -7.83
C LEU A 44 -18.45 9.40 -7.51
N ALA A 45 -19.42 8.96 -8.31
CA ALA A 45 -20.83 9.27 -8.08
C ALA A 45 -21.32 8.71 -6.73
N ALA A 46 -20.91 7.50 -6.35
CA ALA A 46 -21.26 6.91 -5.06
C ALA A 46 -20.54 7.61 -3.89
N ASP A 47 -19.27 7.96 -4.07
CA ASP A 47 -18.45 8.62 -3.04
C ASP A 47 -18.92 10.05 -2.73
N HIS A 48 -19.59 10.72 -3.68
CA HIS A 48 -20.19 12.03 -3.48
C HIS A 48 -21.17 12.09 -2.29
N LEU A 49 -21.80 10.97 -1.91
CA LEU A 49 -22.71 10.95 -0.76
C LEU A 49 -22.00 10.70 0.57
N LEU A 50 -20.69 10.47 0.57
CA LEU A 50 -19.87 10.33 1.77
C LEU A 50 -19.39 11.71 2.25
N HIS A 51 -20.33 12.52 2.75
CA HIS A 51 -20.02 13.82 3.33
C HIS A 51 -20.94 14.12 4.53
N PRO A 52 -20.43 14.72 5.63
CA PRO A 52 -21.25 15.08 6.79
C PRO A 52 -22.46 15.98 6.48
N GLU A 53 -22.37 16.83 5.46
CA GLU A 53 -23.51 17.67 5.04
C GLU A 53 -24.61 16.85 4.35
N ALA A 54 -24.26 15.74 3.67
CA ALA A 54 -25.22 14.88 2.99
C ALA A 54 -26.13 14.10 3.96
N VAL A 55 -25.65 13.84 5.18
CA VAL A 55 -26.33 13.03 6.22
C VAL A 55 -27.76 13.50 6.46
N ARG A 56 -27.99 14.82 6.50
CA ARG A 56 -29.29 15.41 6.84
C ARG A 56 -30.41 15.01 5.88
N ASP A 57 -30.07 14.90 4.60
CA ASP A 57 -31.03 14.68 3.52
C ASP A 57 -30.81 13.33 2.82
N LEU A 58 -29.91 12.49 3.34
CA LEU A 58 -29.48 11.25 2.68
C LEU A 58 -30.66 10.35 2.26
N PRO A 59 -31.67 10.05 3.11
CA PRO A 59 -32.79 9.22 2.69
C PRO A 59 -33.62 9.85 1.56
N ALA A 60 -33.79 11.18 1.56
CA ALA A 60 -34.52 11.90 0.52
C ALA A 60 -33.72 11.94 -0.80
N VAL A 61 -32.41 12.18 -0.73
CA VAL A 61 -31.51 12.13 -1.88
C VAL A 61 -31.50 10.73 -2.49
N VAL A 62 -31.37 9.68 -1.65
CA VAL A 62 -31.41 8.27 -2.06
C VAL A 62 -32.75 7.91 -2.71
N SER A 63 -33.87 8.35 -2.13
CA SER A 63 -35.20 8.16 -2.73
C SER A 63 -35.31 8.82 -4.10
N SER A 64 -34.77 10.04 -4.25
CA SER A 64 -34.73 10.75 -5.54
C SER A 64 -33.83 10.05 -6.56
N ILE A 65 -32.68 9.53 -6.14
CA ILE A 65 -31.79 8.70 -6.96
C ILE A 65 -32.52 7.46 -7.44
N ALA A 66 -33.12 6.69 -6.52
CA ALA A 66 -33.87 5.48 -6.86
C ALA A 66 -34.97 5.77 -7.89
N ARG A 67 -35.81 6.78 -7.64
CA ARG A 67 -36.89 7.18 -8.58
C ARG A 67 -36.36 7.53 -9.97
N ARG A 68 -35.32 8.37 -10.05
CA ARG A 68 -34.77 8.83 -11.33
C ARG A 68 -34.00 7.71 -12.05
N ALA A 69 -33.27 6.88 -11.31
CA ALA A 69 -32.59 5.70 -11.84
C ALA A 69 -33.59 4.69 -12.41
N THR A 70 -34.72 4.42 -11.73
CA THR A 70 -35.78 3.56 -12.28
C THR A 70 -36.26 4.08 -13.64
N LEU A 71 -36.54 5.38 -13.76
CA LEU A 71 -36.94 5.98 -15.05
C LEU A 71 -35.88 5.84 -16.13
N LEU A 72 -34.59 5.93 -15.77
CA LEU A 72 -33.49 5.69 -16.71
C LEU A 72 -33.42 4.20 -17.11
N ILE A 73 -33.48 3.27 -16.17
CA ILE A 73 -33.48 1.82 -16.44
C ILE A 73 -34.60 1.44 -17.40
N GLU A 74 -35.80 2.00 -17.19
CA GLU A 74 -36.97 1.85 -18.04
C GLU A 74 -36.76 2.42 -19.45
N LYS A 75 -36.08 3.57 -19.57
CA LYS A 75 -35.71 4.14 -20.86
C LYS A 75 -34.65 3.29 -21.59
N GLU A 76 -33.75 2.67 -20.84
CA GLU A 76 -32.68 1.81 -21.35
C GLU A 76 -33.10 0.34 -21.53
N ARG A 77 -34.41 0.05 -21.69
CA ARG A 77 -34.91 -1.29 -22.09
C ARG A 77 -34.15 -1.81 -23.32
N LEU A 78 -33.71 -3.06 -23.26
CA LEU A 78 -32.98 -3.76 -24.33
C LEU A 78 -33.93 -4.60 -25.20
N ARG A 79 -35.14 -4.90 -24.73
CA ARG A 79 -36.20 -5.52 -25.55
C ARG A 79 -36.48 -4.62 -26.76
N ASP A 80 -36.50 -5.23 -27.94
CA ASP A 80 -36.76 -4.56 -29.22
C ASP A 80 -35.77 -3.44 -29.59
N CYS A 81 -34.61 -3.35 -28.92
CA CYS A 81 -33.58 -2.38 -29.30
C CYS A 81 -32.78 -2.85 -30.53
N GLY A 82 -32.40 -1.90 -31.39
CA GLY A 82 -31.57 -2.18 -32.56
C GLY A 82 -30.14 -2.59 -32.17
N GLU A 83 -29.48 -3.39 -33.00
CA GLU A 83 -28.12 -3.89 -32.72
C GLU A 83 -27.10 -2.77 -32.44
N TYR A 84 -27.27 -1.62 -33.07
CA TYR A 84 -26.39 -0.45 -32.92
C TYR A 84 -26.54 0.27 -31.58
N GLU A 85 -27.71 0.20 -30.93
CA GLU A 85 -27.96 0.88 -29.64
C GLU A 85 -27.79 -0.06 -28.45
N LEU A 86 -27.80 -1.38 -28.67
CA LEU A 86 -27.81 -2.36 -27.60
C LEU A 86 -26.59 -2.25 -26.69
N GLU A 87 -25.39 -2.09 -27.25
CA GLU A 87 -24.16 -1.97 -26.44
C GLU A 87 -24.19 -0.72 -25.54
N ASP A 88 -24.60 0.42 -26.08
CA ASP A 88 -24.72 1.68 -25.34
C ASP A 88 -25.74 1.58 -24.20
N ARG A 89 -26.90 0.93 -24.45
CA ARG A 89 -27.92 0.73 -23.41
C ARG A 89 -27.44 -0.23 -22.32
N ILE A 90 -26.76 -1.32 -22.68
CA ILE A 90 -26.12 -2.25 -21.71
C ILE A 90 -25.14 -1.48 -20.82
N VAL A 91 -24.29 -0.64 -21.43
CA VAL A 91 -23.30 0.17 -20.72
C VAL A 91 -23.96 1.15 -19.75
N ARG A 92 -24.97 1.91 -20.19
CA ARG A 92 -25.67 2.87 -19.33
C ARG A 92 -26.38 2.18 -18.17
N ARG A 93 -27.07 1.05 -18.43
CA ARG A 93 -27.71 0.22 -17.39
C ARG A 93 -26.68 -0.31 -16.39
N ALA A 94 -25.53 -0.79 -16.86
CA ALA A 94 -24.46 -1.30 -16.01
C ALA A 94 -23.82 -0.20 -15.14
N ARG A 95 -23.61 1.01 -15.68
CA ARG A 95 -23.13 2.17 -14.90
C ARG A 95 -24.08 2.49 -13.75
N ILE A 96 -25.39 2.45 -13.99
CA ILE A 96 -26.42 2.65 -12.95
C ILE A 96 -26.36 1.56 -11.88
N TYR A 97 -26.38 0.28 -12.27
CA TYR A 97 -26.24 -0.84 -11.32
C TYR A 97 -24.98 -0.71 -10.47
N LYS A 98 -23.84 -0.45 -11.11
CA LYS A 98 -22.57 -0.30 -10.42
C LYS A 98 -22.60 0.84 -9.41
N SER A 99 -23.12 2.01 -9.77
CA SER A 99 -23.20 3.17 -8.86
C SER A 99 -24.05 2.88 -7.63
N VAL A 100 -25.17 2.18 -7.79
CA VAL A 100 -26.04 1.80 -6.68
C VAL A 100 -25.39 0.75 -5.79
N LEU A 101 -24.75 -0.27 -6.37
CA LEU A 101 -23.99 -1.27 -5.60
C LEU A 101 -22.84 -0.62 -4.81
N GLU A 102 -22.08 0.28 -5.42
CA GLU A 102 -21.02 1.05 -4.75
C GLU A 102 -21.56 1.92 -3.61
N LEU A 103 -22.71 2.57 -3.81
CA LEU A 103 -23.36 3.35 -2.75
C LEU A 103 -23.78 2.45 -1.58
N MET A 104 -24.32 1.26 -1.85
CA MET A 104 -24.65 0.30 -0.80
C MET A 104 -23.42 -0.21 -0.06
N LEU A 105 -22.32 -0.51 -0.77
CA LEU A 105 -21.06 -0.92 -0.13
C LEU A 105 -20.46 0.20 0.74
N ASN A 106 -20.52 1.45 0.28
CA ASN A 106 -20.11 2.62 1.07
C ASN A 106 -20.91 2.76 2.38
N LEU A 107 -22.23 2.50 2.36
CA LEU A 107 -23.08 2.54 3.55
C LEU A 107 -22.84 1.35 4.49
N VAL A 108 -22.40 0.22 3.96
CA VAL A 108 -22.06 -1.00 4.71
C VAL A 108 -20.66 -0.92 5.32
N GLY A 109 -19.71 -0.30 4.61
CA GLY A 109 -18.32 -0.16 5.01
C GLY A 109 -18.09 0.87 6.12
N VAL A 110 -16.84 1.04 6.51
CA VAL A 110 -16.45 2.02 7.54
C VAL A 110 -16.65 3.47 7.07
N GLU A 111 -16.77 3.69 5.76
CA GLU A 111 -16.93 5.03 5.17
C GLU A 111 -18.16 5.76 5.71
N ARG A 112 -19.22 5.01 6.05
CA ARG A 112 -20.40 5.53 6.75
C ARG A 112 -20.01 6.33 7.99
N ALA A 113 -19.10 5.79 8.81
CA ALA A 113 -18.65 6.42 10.04
C ALA A 113 -17.81 7.67 9.76
N TRP A 114 -16.94 7.65 8.74
CA TRP A 114 -16.18 8.82 8.30
C TRP A 114 -17.09 9.97 7.88
N ALA A 115 -18.16 9.66 7.13
CA ALA A 115 -19.16 10.61 6.70
C ALA A 115 -20.15 11.01 7.81
N ARG A 116 -20.05 10.44 9.02
CA ARG A 116 -20.97 10.68 10.16
C ARG A 116 -22.43 10.33 9.85
N ILE A 117 -22.66 9.36 8.97
CA ILE A 117 -23.99 8.83 8.67
C ILE A 117 -24.39 7.87 9.81
N ASP A 118 -25.51 8.09 10.47
CA ASP A 118 -25.99 7.19 11.52
C ASP A 118 -26.51 5.86 10.95
N GLU A 119 -26.60 4.83 11.81
CA GLU A 119 -26.94 3.47 11.37
C GLU A 119 -28.39 3.36 10.90
N ASP A 120 -29.33 4.04 11.56
CA ASP A 120 -30.75 4.05 11.18
C ASP A 120 -30.96 4.70 9.81
N CYS A 121 -30.29 5.82 9.56
CA CYS A 121 -30.29 6.52 8.28
C CYS A 121 -29.67 5.66 7.18
N ALA A 122 -28.52 5.03 7.44
CA ALA A 122 -27.88 4.10 6.50
C ALA A 122 -28.79 2.91 6.18
N ASP A 123 -29.45 2.31 7.17
CA ASP A 123 -30.36 1.18 6.98
C ASP A 123 -31.63 1.56 6.20
N LEU A 124 -32.15 2.79 6.37
CA LEU A 124 -33.26 3.29 5.55
C LEU A 124 -32.84 3.51 4.09
N ALA A 125 -31.66 4.09 3.88
CA ALA A 125 -31.08 4.26 2.55
C ALA A 125 -30.82 2.91 1.87
N LEU A 126 -30.20 1.96 2.57
CA LEU A 126 -29.92 0.60 2.08
C LEU A 126 -31.19 -0.14 1.70
N ARG A 127 -32.25 -0.07 2.51
CA ARG A 127 -33.56 -0.67 2.18
C ARG A 127 -34.16 -0.09 0.91
N SER A 128 -34.08 1.23 0.74
CA SER A 128 -34.61 1.93 -0.43
C SER A 128 -33.86 1.55 -1.72
N LEU A 129 -32.52 1.51 -1.65
CA LEU A 129 -31.67 1.11 -2.78
C LEU A 129 -31.85 -0.37 -3.13
N LEU A 130 -31.94 -1.24 -2.13
CA LEU A 130 -32.15 -2.67 -2.34
C LEU A 130 -33.50 -2.94 -3.00
N SER A 131 -34.57 -2.28 -2.54
CA SER A 131 -35.89 -2.41 -3.14
C SER A 131 -35.89 -2.00 -4.62
N ALA A 132 -35.17 -0.92 -4.97
CA ALA A 132 -35.05 -0.48 -6.36
C ALA A 132 -34.23 -1.47 -7.20
N LEU A 133 -33.12 -2.00 -6.68
CA LEU A 133 -32.33 -3.02 -7.37
C LEU A 133 -33.12 -4.30 -7.62
N GLU A 134 -33.95 -4.74 -6.67
CA GLU A 134 -34.80 -5.93 -6.83
C GLU A 134 -35.85 -5.72 -7.93
N GLU A 135 -36.49 -4.55 -7.97
CA GLU A 135 -37.41 -4.17 -9.06
C GLU A 135 -36.71 -4.19 -10.43
N TRP A 136 -35.48 -3.65 -10.51
CA TRP A 136 -34.71 -3.64 -11.76
C TRP A 136 -34.26 -5.04 -12.16
N GLU A 137 -33.86 -5.89 -11.20
CA GLU A 137 -33.50 -7.29 -11.43
C GLU A 137 -34.70 -8.08 -11.99
N GLU A 138 -35.89 -7.90 -11.41
CA GLU A 138 -37.12 -8.54 -11.88
C GLU A 138 -37.48 -8.06 -13.29
N GLY A 139 -37.46 -6.74 -13.53
CA GLY A 139 -37.71 -6.16 -14.85
C GLY A 139 -36.72 -6.69 -15.91
N GLU A 140 -35.44 -6.80 -15.56
CA GLU A 140 -34.43 -7.38 -16.46
C GLU A 140 -34.68 -8.87 -16.73
N ARG A 141 -35.11 -9.63 -15.72
CA ARG A 141 -35.47 -11.05 -15.86
C ARG A 141 -36.70 -11.23 -16.74
N GLU A 142 -37.72 -10.38 -16.64
CA GLU A 142 -38.86 -10.38 -17.56
C GLU A 142 -38.42 -10.05 -19.00
N GLU A 143 -37.43 -9.17 -19.15
CA GLU A 143 -36.94 -8.68 -20.43
C GLU A 143 -36.09 -9.72 -21.17
N LEU A 144 -35.13 -10.34 -20.46
CA LEU A 144 -34.07 -11.18 -21.02
C LEU A 144 -34.17 -12.66 -20.63
N GLY A 145 -34.99 -13.00 -19.64
CA GLY A 145 -35.06 -14.32 -19.00
C GLY A 145 -34.11 -14.49 -17.81
N GLU A 146 -33.13 -13.59 -17.65
CA GLU A 146 -32.14 -13.59 -16.57
C GLU A 146 -31.60 -12.15 -16.34
N PRO A 147 -31.07 -11.81 -15.15
CA PRO A 147 -30.50 -10.50 -14.87
C PRO A 147 -29.06 -10.36 -15.43
N ALA A 148 -28.90 -10.47 -16.74
CA ALA A 148 -27.61 -10.63 -17.41
C ALA A 148 -26.62 -9.46 -17.19
N VAL A 149 -27.11 -8.22 -17.22
CA VAL A 149 -26.31 -6.99 -17.02
C VAL A 149 -25.92 -6.84 -15.55
N LEU A 150 -26.86 -6.99 -14.61
CA LEU A 150 -26.54 -6.97 -13.17
C LEU A 150 -25.51 -8.06 -12.82
N ALA A 151 -25.71 -9.29 -13.30
CA ALA A 151 -24.77 -10.39 -13.12
C ALA A 151 -23.40 -10.10 -13.76
N GLY A 152 -23.38 -9.43 -14.91
CA GLY A 152 -22.16 -8.96 -15.57
C GLY A 152 -21.38 -7.96 -14.70
N VAL A 153 -22.07 -7.00 -14.09
CA VAL A 153 -21.47 -6.02 -13.17
C VAL A 153 -20.87 -6.70 -11.94
N ILE A 154 -21.66 -7.51 -11.22
CA ILE A 154 -21.20 -8.22 -10.02
C ILE A 154 -20.00 -9.12 -10.35
N ARG A 155 -20.09 -9.90 -11.44
CA ARG A 155 -19.01 -10.78 -11.87
C ARG A 155 -17.73 -9.99 -12.14
N ARG A 156 -17.82 -8.86 -12.85
CA ARG A 156 -16.65 -8.03 -13.17
C ARG A 156 -15.95 -7.52 -11.92
N GLU A 157 -16.70 -7.06 -10.91
CA GLU A 157 -16.12 -6.57 -9.66
C GLU A 157 -15.46 -7.70 -8.85
N LEU A 158 -16.08 -8.88 -8.77
CA LEU A 158 -15.50 -10.05 -8.11
C LEU A 158 -14.27 -10.59 -8.87
N GLU A 159 -14.27 -10.56 -10.20
CA GLU A 159 -13.12 -10.95 -11.02
C GLU A 159 -11.93 -10.00 -10.83
N ARG A 160 -12.17 -8.68 -10.77
CA ARG A 160 -11.12 -7.70 -10.45
C ARG A 160 -10.49 -7.97 -9.09
N ALA A 161 -11.32 -8.22 -8.07
CA ALA A 161 -10.87 -8.61 -6.75
C ALA A 161 -10.03 -9.90 -6.76
N ARG A 162 -10.38 -10.90 -7.58
CA ARG A 162 -9.62 -12.16 -7.74
C ARG A 162 -8.27 -12.00 -8.41
N ARG A 163 -8.08 -10.99 -9.25
CA ARG A 163 -6.79 -10.76 -9.93
C ARG A 163 -5.71 -10.23 -8.99
N VAL A 164 -6.10 -9.62 -7.87
CA VAL A 164 -5.18 -9.03 -6.90
C VAL A 164 -4.13 -10.05 -6.45
N ASN A 165 -2.85 -9.75 -6.72
CA ASN A 165 -1.70 -10.60 -6.43
C ASN A 165 -1.86 -12.04 -6.98
N LYS A 166 -2.38 -12.15 -8.21
CA LYS A 166 -2.64 -13.44 -8.91
C LYS A 166 -3.51 -14.39 -8.09
N GLY A 167 -4.48 -13.84 -7.37
CA GLY A 167 -5.42 -14.58 -6.52
C GLY A 167 -4.89 -14.94 -5.13
N LYS A 168 -3.63 -14.63 -4.81
CA LYS A 168 -3.03 -14.85 -3.48
C LYS A 168 -3.24 -13.61 -2.62
N SER A 169 -4.49 -13.32 -2.27
CA SER A 169 -4.81 -12.13 -1.48
C SER A 169 -6.05 -12.32 -0.60
N MET A 170 -6.14 -11.54 0.47
CA MET A 170 -7.36 -11.44 1.29
C MET A 170 -8.55 -10.97 0.45
N VAL A 171 -8.35 -9.99 -0.44
CA VAL A 171 -9.41 -9.48 -1.33
C VAL A 171 -9.93 -10.56 -2.28
N ALA A 172 -9.05 -11.40 -2.85
CA ALA A 172 -9.46 -12.54 -3.66
C ALA A 172 -10.24 -13.58 -2.83
N ALA A 173 -9.83 -13.83 -1.59
CA ALA A 173 -10.54 -14.74 -0.67
C ALA A 173 -11.93 -14.20 -0.30
N MET A 174 -12.05 -12.89 -0.04
CA MET A 174 -13.34 -12.22 0.18
C MET A 174 -14.26 -12.38 -1.04
N ALA A 175 -13.74 -12.15 -2.26
CA ALA A 175 -14.53 -12.31 -3.48
C ALA A 175 -14.99 -13.76 -3.72
N ALA A 176 -14.17 -14.75 -3.34
CA ALA A 176 -14.57 -16.15 -3.39
C ALA A 176 -15.68 -16.46 -2.37
N GLU A 177 -15.63 -15.88 -1.18
CA GLU A 177 -16.65 -16.07 -0.14
C GLU A 177 -17.98 -15.38 -0.49
N ILE A 178 -17.92 -14.17 -1.07
CA ILE A 178 -19.12 -13.47 -1.56
C ILE A 178 -19.81 -14.28 -2.66
N GLU A 179 -19.04 -14.83 -3.61
CA GLU A 179 -19.62 -15.63 -4.71
C GLU A 179 -20.38 -16.86 -4.23
N LYS A 180 -19.90 -17.54 -3.17
CA LYS A 180 -20.61 -18.68 -2.57
C LYS A 180 -21.99 -18.30 -1.99
N GLY A 181 -22.17 -17.04 -1.60
CA GLY A 181 -23.42 -16.52 -1.06
C GLY A 181 -24.43 -16.11 -2.13
N LEU A 182 -24.05 -16.04 -3.40
CA LEU A 182 -24.92 -15.56 -4.48
C LEU A 182 -26.03 -16.55 -4.82
N ARG A 183 -27.24 -16.02 -5.04
CA ARG A 183 -28.43 -16.78 -5.41
C ARG A 183 -28.99 -16.25 -6.72
N GLY A 184 -29.13 -17.12 -7.72
CA GLY A 184 -29.54 -16.72 -9.08
C GLY A 184 -30.98 -16.24 -9.22
N ASP A 185 -31.83 -16.49 -8.22
CA ASP A 185 -33.22 -16.04 -8.11
C ASP A 185 -33.36 -14.70 -7.35
N SER A 186 -32.30 -14.24 -6.67
CA SER A 186 -32.30 -13.02 -5.86
C SER A 186 -30.88 -12.45 -5.81
N LEU A 187 -30.36 -12.06 -6.97
CA LEU A 187 -28.94 -11.76 -7.14
C LEU A 187 -28.53 -10.48 -6.42
N ALA A 188 -29.32 -9.40 -6.53
CA ALA A 188 -29.04 -8.12 -5.88
C ALA A 188 -28.95 -8.27 -4.35
N ARG A 189 -30.00 -8.86 -3.75
CA ARG A 189 -30.06 -9.08 -2.30
C ARG A 189 -28.97 -10.01 -1.82
N SER A 190 -28.78 -11.15 -2.46
CA SER A 190 -27.77 -12.13 -2.03
C SER A 190 -26.35 -11.58 -2.11
N PHE A 191 -26.02 -10.76 -3.12
CA PHE A 191 -24.75 -10.06 -3.20
C PHE A 191 -24.53 -9.11 -2.02
N VAL A 192 -25.50 -8.23 -1.74
CA VAL A 192 -25.40 -7.24 -0.66
C VAL A 192 -25.29 -7.92 0.70
N GLU A 193 -26.10 -8.94 0.97
CA GLU A 193 -26.06 -9.73 2.20
C GLU A 193 -24.70 -10.41 2.39
N ALA A 194 -24.18 -11.06 1.34
CA ALA A 194 -22.90 -11.74 1.38
C ALA A 194 -21.74 -10.75 1.59
N ALA A 195 -21.73 -9.62 0.88
CA ALA A 195 -20.72 -8.57 1.03
C ALA A 195 -20.75 -7.96 2.44
N LYS A 196 -21.94 -7.62 2.96
CA LYS A 196 -22.11 -7.11 4.34
C LYS A 196 -21.53 -8.06 5.37
N LYS A 197 -21.83 -9.36 5.25
CA LYS A 197 -21.29 -10.39 6.14
C LYS A 197 -19.76 -10.48 6.07
N VAL A 198 -19.21 -10.62 4.87
CA VAL A 198 -17.76 -10.78 4.65
C VAL A 198 -16.97 -9.57 5.16
N LEU A 199 -17.49 -8.35 4.95
CA LEU A 199 -16.87 -7.14 5.48
C LEU A 199 -16.94 -7.09 7.01
N ALA A 200 -18.11 -7.32 7.60
CA ALA A 200 -18.35 -7.25 9.05
C ALA A 200 -17.52 -8.27 9.86
N GLU A 201 -17.34 -9.48 9.34
CA GLU A 201 -16.62 -10.54 10.04
C GLU A 201 -15.08 -10.43 9.93
N ASN A 202 -14.57 -9.54 9.06
CA ASN A 202 -13.15 -9.40 8.79
C ASN A 202 -12.38 -8.80 9.99
N PHE A 203 -11.23 -9.40 10.33
CA PHE A 203 -10.37 -8.94 11.43
C PHE A 203 -9.98 -7.46 11.31
N TYR A 204 -9.58 -7.00 10.13
CA TYR A 204 -9.11 -5.63 9.93
C TYR A 204 -10.21 -4.61 10.20
N ARG A 205 -11.44 -4.88 9.73
CA ARG A 205 -12.59 -4.02 10.02
C ARG A 205 -12.85 -3.94 11.52
N ARG A 206 -12.91 -5.10 12.19
CA ARG A 206 -13.17 -5.16 13.63
C ARG A 206 -12.07 -4.47 14.44
N ALA A 207 -10.80 -4.61 14.04
CA ALA A 207 -9.68 -3.94 14.70
C ALA A 207 -9.69 -2.42 14.47
N TYR A 208 -10.04 -1.97 13.26
CA TYR A 208 -10.17 -0.55 12.93
C TYR A 208 -11.32 0.10 13.71
N GLU A 209 -12.53 -0.49 13.67
CA GLU A 209 -13.71 0.03 14.38
C GLU A 209 -13.52 0.02 15.91
N ALA A 210 -12.73 -0.92 16.45
CA ALA A 210 -12.36 -0.95 17.87
C ALA A 210 -11.25 0.05 18.26
N GLY A 211 -10.75 0.84 17.30
CA GLY A 211 -9.69 1.82 17.51
C GLY A 211 -8.37 1.20 17.96
N ILE A 212 -8.02 0.01 17.43
CA ILE A 212 -6.82 -0.73 17.86
C ILE A 212 -5.60 -0.38 17.01
N CYS A 213 -5.79 -0.10 15.73
CA CYS A 213 -4.70 0.27 14.82
C CYS A 213 -5.25 0.84 13.50
N LYS A 214 -4.47 1.71 12.86
CA LYS A 214 -4.63 2.05 11.44
C LYS A 214 -3.97 0.99 10.55
N PHE A 215 -4.49 0.81 9.33
CA PHE A 215 -3.96 -0.17 8.39
C PHE A 215 -3.71 0.43 7.01
N GLY A 216 -2.70 -0.09 6.33
CA GLY A 216 -2.35 0.25 4.97
C GLY A 216 -2.04 -0.97 4.10
N ASN A 217 -1.99 -0.78 2.79
CA ASN A 217 -1.75 -1.84 1.80
C ASN A 217 -0.42 -1.63 1.07
N ASP A 218 0.40 -2.66 0.89
CA ASP A 218 1.65 -2.58 0.09
C ASP A 218 1.43 -3.12 -1.34
N TYR A 219 0.36 -2.67 -2.00
CA TYR A 219 -0.03 -3.10 -3.34
C TYR A 219 -1.00 -2.10 -3.98
N ALA A 220 -0.96 -1.92 -5.30
CA ALA A 220 -1.76 -0.90 -5.98
C ALA A 220 -3.23 -1.31 -6.23
N LEU A 221 -3.52 -2.62 -6.29
CA LEU A 221 -4.86 -3.12 -6.66
C LEU A 221 -5.69 -3.57 -5.46
N GLY A 222 -7.02 -3.59 -5.63
CA GLY A 222 -7.98 -4.08 -4.63
C GLY A 222 -8.35 -3.06 -3.54
N LEU A 223 -7.89 -1.81 -3.68
CA LEU A 223 -7.98 -0.78 -2.64
C LEU A 223 -9.42 -0.42 -2.27
N ARG A 224 -10.36 -0.47 -3.21
CA ARG A 224 -11.78 -0.20 -2.95
C ARG A 224 -12.35 -1.12 -1.86
N TRP A 225 -12.08 -2.43 -1.97
CA TRP A 225 -12.49 -3.42 -0.97
C TRP A 225 -11.79 -3.23 0.37
N LEU A 226 -10.50 -2.85 0.35
CA LEU A 226 -9.74 -2.59 1.58
C LEU A 226 -10.22 -1.32 2.28
N ARG A 227 -10.63 -0.29 1.53
CA ARG A 227 -11.20 0.95 2.08
C ARG A 227 -12.46 0.66 2.88
N HIS A 228 -13.34 -0.23 2.39
CA HIS A 228 -14.52 -0.66 3.14
C HIS A 228 -14.21 -1.33 4.49
N LEU A 229 -12.99 -1.86 4.66
CA LEU A 229 -12.50 -2.44 5.91
C LEU A 229 -11.80 -1.43 6.83
N GLY A 230 -11.57 -0.19 6.39
CA GLY A 230 -10.85 0.82 7.16
C GLY A 230 -9.34 0.88 6.93
N PHE A 231 -8.88 0.40 5.78
CA PHE A 231 -7.55 0.78 5.31
C PHE A 231 -7.55 2.25 4.96
N VAL A 232 -6.52 2.97 5.40
CA VAL A 232 -6.38 4.43 5.26
C VAL A 232 -5.09 4.84 4.56
N GLN A 233 -4.29 3.87 4.12
CA GLN A 233 -3.00 4.12 3.50
C GLN A 233 -2.71 3.08 2.43
N VAL A 234 -2.00 3.48 1.37
CA VAL A 234 -1.40 2.55 0.41
C VAL A 234 0.03 2.94 0.14
N SER A 235 0.93 1.97 0.27
CA SER A 235 2.33 2.08 -0.07
C SER A 235 2.56 1.47 -1.45
N THR A 236 3.21 2.22 -2.33
CA THR A 236 3.71 1.70 -3.60
C THR A 236 5.16 2.12 -3.83
N ASN A 237 5.79 1.50 -4.82
CA ASN A 237 7.12 1.83 -5.35
C ASN A 237 7.14 1.42 -6.83
N PRO A 238 8.21 1.71 -7.61
CA PRO A 238 8.22 1.38 -9.04
C PRO A 238 8.10 -0.12 -9.32
N VAL A 239 8.55 -0.99 -8.40
CA VAL A 239 8.38 -2.45 -8.52
C VAL A 239 6.91 -2.83 -8.40
N LEU A 240 6.20 -2.23 -7.45
CA LEU A 240 4.77 -2.47 -7.23
C LEU A 240 3.92 -1.85 -8.34
N ALA A 241 4.30 -0.67 -8.85
CA ALA A 241 3.69 -0.07 -10.03
C ALA A 241 3.87 -0.97 -11.26
N ALA A 242 5.09 -1.48 -11.50
CA ALA A 242 5.36 -2.43 -12.57
C ALA A 242 4.54 -3.74 -12.42
N ARG A 243 4.35 -4.23 -11.18
CA ARG A 243 3.48 -5.38 -10.92
C ARG A 243 2.01 -5.09 -11.20
N ALA A 244 1.53 -3.87 -10.96
CA ALA A 244 0.16 -3.49 -11.32
C ALA A 244 -0.07 -3.63 -12.83
N TYR A 245 0.89 -3.17 -13.63
CA TYR A 245 0.89 -3.36 -15.08
C TYR A 245 1.01 -4.84 -15.53
N ASP A 246 1.75 -5.67 -14.78
CA ASP A 246 1.88 -7.10 -15.08
C ASP A 246 0.61 -7.89 -14.68
N ASP A 247 -0.08 -7.51 -13.61
CA ASP A 247 -1.30 -8.18 -13.12
C ASP A 247 -2.59 -7.66 -13.79
N ASP A 248 -2.58 -6.42 -14.32
CA ASP A 248 -3.66 -5.85 -15.14
C ASP A 248 -3.17 -5.38 -16.53
N PRO A 249 -3.28 -6.22 -17.56
CA PRO A 249 -2.93 -5.85 -18.94
C PRO A 249 -3.75 -4.68 -19.50
N GLU A 250 -4.96 -4.41 -19.00
CA GLU A 250 -5.78 -3.28 -19.45
C GLU A 250 -5.12 -1.93 -19.11
N LEU A 251 -4.29 -1.90 -18.05
CA LEU A 251 -3.56 -0.69 -17.64
C LEU A 251 -2.51 -0.26 -18.66
N TRP A 252 -1.86 -1.20 -19.35
CA TRP A 252 -0.92 -0.87 -20.43
C TRP A 252 -1.63 -0.21 -21.62
N GLU A 253 -2.80 -0.73 -21.99
CA GLU A 253 -3.60 -0.16 -23.08
C GLU A 253 -4.15 1.23 -22.71
N ALA A 254 -4.60 1.40 -21.46
CA ALA A 254 -5.02 2.70 -20.94
C ALA A 254 -3.86 3.70 -20.95
N PHE A 255 -2.67 3.30 -20.49
CA PHE A 255 -1.48 4.16 -20.50
C PHE A 255 -1.04 4.51 -21.93
N LYS A 256 -1.08 3.56 -22.88
CA LYS A 256 -0.77 3.82 -24.30
C LYS A 256 -1.71 4.86 -24.90
N LYS A 257 -3.00 4.79 -24.59
CA LYS A 257 -3.99 5.79 -25.01
C LYS A 257 -3.72 7.16 -24.38
N TYR A 258 -3.46 7.20 -23.09
CA TYR A 258 -3.08 8.42 -22.39
C TYR A 258 -1.80 9.05 -22.97
N ALA A 259 -0.76 8.24 -23.19
CA ALA A 259 0.50 8.68 -23.78
C ALA A 259 0.32 9.24 -25.19
N SER A 260 -0.50 8.59 -26.02
CA SER A 260 -0.73 9.01 -27.40
C SER A 260 -1.64 10.24 -27.58
N LYS A 261 -2.52 10.53 -26.62
CA LYS A 261 -3.44 11.67 -26.68
C LYS A 261 -2.97 12.87 -25.86
N VAL A 262 -2.48 12.62 -24.64
CA VAL A 262 -2.16 13.64 -23.66
C VAL A 262 -0.67 13.92 -23.65
N LEU A 263 0.16 12.93 -23.30
CA LEU A 263 1.61 13.16 -23.14
C LEU A 263 2.29 13.56 -24.45
N SER A 264 1.91 12.97 -25.58
CA SER A 264 2.45 13.34 -26.90
C SER A 264 2.17 14.79 -27.28
N SER A 265 1.08 15.37 -26.76
CA SER A 265 0.69 16.76 -26.98
C SER A 265 1.40 17.70 -26.02
N GLU A 266 1.57 17.30 -24.75
CA GLU A 266 2.21 18.13 -23.72
C GLU A 266 3.75 18.08 -23.77
N HIS A 267 4.31 16.92 -24.14
CA HIS A 267 5.73 16.61 -24.16
C HIS A 267 6.13 15.88 -25.46
N PRO A 268 5.96 16.51 -26.65
CA PRO A 268 6.29 15.89 -27.93
C PRO A 268 7.74 15.39 -28.04
N GLU A 269 8.66 16.04 -27.32
CA GLU A 269 10.07 15.67 -27.22
C GLU A 269 10.29 14.28 -26.59
N TRP A 270 9.43 13.84 -25.66
CA TRP A 270 9.52 12.51 -25.04
C TRP A 270 9.25 11.38 -26.04
N PHE A 271 8.52 11.64 -27.12
CA PHE A 271 8.19 10.65 -28.15
C PHE A 271 9.07 10.78 -29.40
N THR A 272 9.76 11.91 -29.54
CA THR A 272 10.73 12.14 -30.62
C THR A 272 12.11 11.62 -30.24
N GLU A 273 12.53 11.82 -28.99
CA GLU A 273 13.82 11.38 -28.44
C GLU A 273 13.65 10.72 -27.05
N PRO A 274 12.89 9.61 -26.94
CA PRO A 274 12.54 8.98 -25.66
C PRO A 274 13.75 8.60 -24.79
N GLU A 275 14.91 8.34 -25.41
CA GLU A 275 16.15 8.01 -24.72
C GLU A 275 16.70 9.15 -23.85
N LYS A 276 16.29 10.40 -24.08
CA LYS A 276 16.68 11.56 -23.26
C LYS A 276 15.78 11.78 -22.04
N TYR A 277 14.57 11.20 -22.06
CA TYR A 277 13.50 11.43 -21.07
C TYR A 277 13.07 10.14 -20.38
N VAL A 278 13.99 9.18 -20.25
CA VAL A 278 13.69 7.83 -19.76
C VAL A 278 13.11 7.84 -18.35
N ASP A 279 13.62 8.71 -17.48
CA ASP A 279 13.15 8.79 -16.10
C ASP A 279 11.82 9.54 -16.01
N ASP A 280 11.62 10.61 -16.77
CA ASP A 280 10.33 11.33 -16.82
C ASP A 280 9.20 10.41 -17.28
N LEU A 281 9.43 9.63 -18.35
CA LEU A 281 8.49 8.63 -18.85
C LEU A 281 8.15 7.58 -17.78
N ALA A 282 9.15 7.04 -17.08
CA ALA A 282 8.94 6.01 -16.05
C ALA A 282 8.20 6.56 -14.82
N MET A 283 8.51 7.79 -14.41
CA MET A 283 7.85 8.44 -13.28
C MET A 283 6.40 8.82 -13.61
N GLU A 284 6.11 9.19 -14.86
CA GLU A 284 4.74 9.43 -15.34
C GLU A 284 3.93 8.15 -15.48
N ALA A 285 4.52 7.05 -15.98
CA ALA A 285 3.88 5.74 -15.97
C ALA A 285 3.59 5.25 -14.54
N THR A 286 4.52 5.52 -13.60
CA THR A 286 4.30 5.25 -12.17
C THR A 286 3.13 6.08 -11.64
N ARG A 287 3.07 7.38 -11.92
CA ARG A 287 1.96 8.25 -11.52
C ARG A 287 0.63 7.76 -12.06
N PHE A 288 0.58 7.41 -13.35
CA PHE A 288 -0.63 6.92 -14.02
C PHE A 288 -1.16 5.64 -13.37
N ALA A 289 -0.28 4.68 -13.07
CA ALA A 289 -0.65 3.44 -12.39
C ALA A 289 -1.22 3.65 -10.98
N LEU A 290 -0.98 4.81 -10.36
CA LEU A 290 -1.43 5.14 -9.01
C LEU A 290 -2.61 6.12 -8.99
N LEU A 291 -3.06 6.61 -10.15
CA LEU A 291 -4.09 7.63 -10.22
C LEU A 291 -5.41 7.18 -9.55
N GLU A 292 -5.81 5.93 -9.79
CA GLU A 292 -6.96 5.31 -9.13
C GLU A 292 -6.77 5.25 -7.60
N ASN A 293 -5.56 5.00 -7.10
CA ASN A 293 -5.28 4.96 -5.67
C ASN A 293 -5.55 6.32 -5.01
N PHE A 294 -5.15 7.41 -5.67
CA PHE A 294 -5.42 8.76 -5.17
C PHE A 294 -6.93 9.01 -5.08
N TYR A 295 -7.71 8.59 -6.09
CA TYR A 295 -9.17 8.70 -6.12
C TYR A 295 -9.86 7.89 -5.00
N VAL A 296 -9.50 6.60 -4.85
CA VAL A 296 -10.09 5.71 -3.83
C VAL A 296 -9.97 6.31 -2.43
N PHE A 297 -8.84 6.95 -2.13
CA PHE A 297 -8.56 7.49 -0.81
C PHE A 297 -8.88 9.00 -0.64
N ARG A 298 -9.51 9.67 -1.62
CA ARG A 298 -9.90 11.08 -1.48
C ARG A 298 -10.85 11.34 -0.33
N VAL A 299 -11.85 10.48 -0.16
CA VAL A 299 -12.86 10.63 0.90
C VAL A 299 -12.22 10.63 2.29
N PRO A 300 -11.49 9.58 2.73
CA PRO A 300 -10.84 9.61 4.03
C PRO A 300 -9.83 10.76 4.16
N PHE A 301 -9.15 11.16 3.09
CA PHE A 301 -8.22 12.29 3.14
C PHE A 301 -8.86 13.62 3.49
N VAL A 302 -9.94 14.00 2.80
CA VAL A 302 -10.60 15.28 3.06
C VAL A 302 -11.34 15.22 4.41
N LEU A 303 -12.04 14.13 4.70
CA LEU A 303 -12.85 14.03 5.92
C LEU A 303 -12.04 13.91 7.22
N SER A 304 -10.79 13.41 7.13
CA SER A 304 -9.87 13.32 8.26
C SER A 304 -8.97 14.54 8.41
N ASP A 305 -9.21 15.61 7.64
CA ASP A 305 -8.35 16.79 7.61
C ASP A 305 -6.89 16.41 7.30
N TYR A 306 -6.68 15.58 6.28
CA TYR A 306 -5.39 15.14 5.74
C TYR A 306 -4.61 14.09 6.59
N HIS A 307 -5.28 13.42 7.53
CA HIS A 307 -4.65 12.47 8.47
C HIS A 307 -4.61 11.05 7.92
N ASP A 308 -5.66 10.68 7.21
CA ASP A 308 -5.89 9.36 6.62
C ASP A 308 -6.07 9.49 5.10
N GLY A 309 -6.12 8.38 4.37
CA GLY A 309 -6.30 8.38 2.92
C GLY A 309 -5.04 8.67 2.09
N LEU A 310 -3.86 8.26 2.57
CA LEU A 310 -2.57 8.64 1.96
C LEU A 310 -2.05 7.60 0.96
N VAL A 311 -1.53 8.09 -0.16
CA VAL A 311 -0.88 7.27 -1.19
C VAL A 311 0.62 7.54 -1.17
N SER A 312 1.44 6.50 -0.95
CA SER A 312 2.89 6.62 -1.05
C SER A 312 3.36 6.49 -2.49
N TYR A 313 4.00 7.55 -2.98
CA TYR A 313 4.69 7.60 -4.27
C TYR A 313 6.19 7.69 -4.06
N GLN A 314 6.95 6.79 -4.68
CA GLN A 314 8.39 6.70 -4.49
C GLN A 314 9.14 7.63 -5.44
N LEU A 315 10.07 8.43 -4.90
CA LEU A 315 11.00 9.22 -5.71
C LEU A 315 11.90 8.35 -6.56
N ASN A 316 12.38 8.92 -7.67
CA ASN A 316 13.32 8.25 -8.54
C ASN A 316 14.56 7.80 -7.72
N PRO A 317 14.81 6.47 -7.61
CA PRO A 317 15.89 5.97 -6.76
C PRO A 317 17.28 6.43 -7.22
N LEU A 318 17.43 6.83 -8.50
CA LEU A 318 18.70 7.30 -9.06
C LEU A 318 19.13 8.68 -8.54
N ILE A 319 18.20 9.47 -7.99
CA ILE A 319 18.50 10.81 -7.43
C ILE A 319 18.36 10.87 -5.91
N ALA A 320 18.14 9.73 -5.23
CA ALA A 320 17.89 9.69 -3.78
C ALA A 320 19.04 10.22 -2.90
N HIS A 321 20.24 10.39 -3.48
CA HIS A 321 21.41 10.98 -2.83
C HIS A 321 21.50 12.50 -2.99
N ASP A 322 20.64 13.11 -3.81
CA ASP A 322 20.66 14.52 -4.20
C ASP A 322 19.38 15.20 -3.72
N ALA A 323 19.48 15.97 -2.63
CA ALA A 323 18.33 16.58 -1.98
C ALA A 323 17.66 17.65 -2.84
N GLU A 324 18.43 18.46 -3.57
CA GLU A 324 17.90 19.52 -4.43
C GLU A 324 17.07 18.93 -5.57
N LYS A 325 17.63 17.97 -6.31
CA LYS A 325 16.91 17.32 -7.41
C LYS A 325 15.68 16.56 -6.92
N SER A 326 15.79 15.91 -5.76
CA SER A 326 14.68 15.18 -5.16
C SER A 326 13.53 16.11 -4.77
N VAL A 327 13.81 17.25 -4.13
CA VAL A 327 12.79 18.23 -3.74
C VAL A 327 12.15 18.88 -4.96
N GLU A 328 12.93 19.16 -6.01
CA GLU A 328 12.38 19.69 -7.26
C GLU A 328 11.45 18.67 -7.96
N ALA A 329 11.84 17.41 -8.02
CA ALA A 329 10.99 16.34 -8.55
C ALA A 329 9.66 16.21 -7.78
N VAL A 330 9.68 16.41 -6.45
CA VAL A 330 8.45 16.45 -5.64
C VAL A 330 7.55 17.61 -6.05
N ARG A 331 8.09 18.80 -6.26
CA ARG A 331 7.30 19.98 -6.67
C ARG A 331 6.58 19.74 -7.98
N VAL A 332 7.31 19.29 -9.00
CA VAL A 332 6.76 18.98 -10.32
C VAL A 332 5.63 17.94 -10.21
N PHE A 333 5.85 16.89 -9.41
CA PHE A 333 4.84 15.84 -9.21
C PHE A 333 3.58 16.37 -8.50
N VAL A 334 3.76 17.16 -7.44
CA VAL A 334 2.66 17.77 -6.67
C VAL A 334 1.82 18.68 -7.56
N GLU A 335 2.45 19.58 -8.32
CA GLU A 335 1.75 20.49 -9.24
C GLU A 335 0.96 19.75 -10.33
N ARG A 336 1.48 18.62 -10.80
CA ARG A 336 0.76 17.79 -11.78
C ARG A 336 -0.43 17.10 -11.14
N LEU A 337 -0.22 16.46 -10.00
CA LEU A 337 -1.27 15.70 -9.32
C LEU A 337 -2.38 16.63 -8.80
N GLU A 338 -2.05 17.83 -8.34
CA GLU A 338 -3.03 18.81 -7.88
C GLU A 338 -4.00 19.21 -9.01
N ARG A 339 -3.52 19.34 -10.25
CA ARG A 339 -4.39 19.62 -11.41
C ARG A 339 -5.39 18.51 -11.68
N ASP A 340 -4.96 17.25 -11.61
CA ASP A 340 -5.83 16.10 -11.82
C ASP A 340 -6.88 16.00 -10.70
N LEU A 341 -6.43 16.18 -9.46
CA LEU A 341 -7.28 16.10 -8.29
C LEU A 341 -8.26 17.27 -8.17
N ALA A 342 -7.91 18.46 -8.63
CA ALA A 342 -8.80 19.62 -8.59
C ALA A 342 -10.07 19.37 -9.41
N VAL A 343 -9.93 18.77 -10.60
CA VAL A 343 -11.09 18.41 -11.43
C VAL A 343 -11.92 17.31 -10.76
N TYR A 344 -11.27 16.28 -10.21
CA TYR A 344 -11.96 15.20 -9.51
C TYR A 344 -12.73 15.70 -8.28
N ASP A 345 -12.10 16.54 -7.45
CA ASP A 345 -12.66 17.12 -6.24
C ASP A 345 -13.83 18.08 -6.52
N GLU A 346 -13.86 18.74 -7.67
CA GLU A 346 -15.01 19.56 -8.09
C GLU A 346 -16.28 18.72 -8.29
N TYR A 347 -16.13 17.48 -8.74
CA TYR A 347 -17.24 16.52 -8.82
C TYR A 347 -17.50 15.89 -7.46
N LEU A 348 -16.48 15.34 -6.79
CA LEU A 348 -16.64 14.64 -5.52
C LEU A 348 -17.34 15.52 -4.48
N TRP A 349 -16.92 16.78 -4.38
CA TRP A 349 -17.41 17.73 -3.40
C TRP A 349 -18.40 18.76 -3.94
N TRP A 350 -19.08 18.44 -5.05
CA TRP A 350 -20.03 19.36 -5.67
C TRP A 350 -21.14 19.80 -4.69
N GLY A 351 -21.27 21.10 -4.45
CA GLY A 351 -22.30 21.62 -3.54
C GLY A 351 -22.01 21.46 -2.04
N TYR A 352 -20.85 20.95 -1.63
CA TYR A 352 -20.42 20.92 -0.23
C TYR A 352 -19.35 21.97 0.10
N SER A 353 -19.21 22.30 1.38
CA SER A 353 -18.20 23.25 1.85
C SER A 353 -16.87 22.56 2.17
N VAL A 354 -15.98 22.45 1.18
CA VAL A 354 -14.60 21.95 1.36
C VAL A 354 -13.59 23.11 1.21
N PRO A 355 -12.72 23.35 2.22
CA PRO A 355 -11.85 24.52 2.25
C PRO A 355 -10.73 24.50 1.20
N GLU A 356 -10.23 23.32 0.83
CA GLU A 356 -9.13 23.15 -0.11
C GLU A 356 -9.42 21.96 -1.03
N LYS A 357 -9.58 22.22 -2.33
CA LYS A 357 -9.73 21.19 -3.38
C LYS A 357 -8.45 21.05 -4.18
N GLY A 358 -8.17 19.85 -4.66
CA GLY A 358 -6.97 19.54 -5.44
C GLY A 358 -5.75 19.15 -4.59
N ARG A 359 -5.72 19.47 -3.30
CA ARG A 359 -4.60 19.13 -2.42
C ARG A 359 -4.24 17.64 -2.53
N PRO A 360 -3.00 17.29 -2.92
CA PRO A 360 -2.60 15.89 -3.04
C PRO A 360 -2.66 15.10 -1.74
N ASN A 361 -3.34 13.96 -1.76
CA ASN A 361 -3.30 12.95 -0.69
C ASN A 361 -2.05 12.07 -0.80
N LEU A 362 -0.91 12.75 -0.82
CA LEU A 362 0.38 12.22 -1.18
C LEU A 362 1.28 12.14 0.05
N VAL A 363 1.97 11.01 0.19
CA VAL A 363 3.22 10.94 0.94
C VAL A 363 4.36 10.52 0.02
N VAL A 364 5.42 11.30 -0.01
CA VAL A 364 6.58 11.02 -0.87
C VAL A 364 7.46 10.01 -0.18
N LYS A 365 7.66 8.86 -0.83
CA LYS A 365 8.50 7.80 -0.30
C LYS A 365 9.97 8.12 -0.55
N VAL A 366 10.71 8.40 0.53
CA VAL A 366 12.11 8.84 0.51
C VAL A 366 13.00 7.73 1.03
N ALA A 367 14.00 7.32 0.24
CA ALA A 367 14.91 6.25 0.65
C ALA A 367 15.94 6.77 1.67
N ALA A 368 15.91 6.26 2.91
CA ALA A 368 16.93 6.47 3.93
C ALA A 368 18.23 5.68 3.65
N ALA A 369 18.61 5.59 2.38
CA ALA A 369 19.88 5.00 1.96
C ALA A 369 21.03 6.00 2.02
N TYR A 370 20.74 7.30 2.09
CA TYR A 370 21.72 8.38 2.09
C TYR A 370 21.34 9.45 3.14
N PRO A 371 22.31 10.19 3.70
CA PRO A 371 22.05 11.31 4.60
C PRO A 371 21.09 12.36 4.01
N ALA A 372 21.08 12.52 2.68
CA ALA A 372 20.18 13.41 1.96
C ALA A 372 18.70 13.19 2.29
N ALA A 373 18.30 11.98 2.70
CA ALA A 373 16.93 11.68 3.11
C ALA A 373 16.44 12.56 4.26
N ILE A 374 17.32 12.94 5.19
CA ILE A 374 17.01 13.82 6.32
C ILE A 374 16.62 15.20 5.81
N GLU A 375 17.39 15.77 4.89
CA GLU A 375 17.14 17.08 4.31
C GLU A 375 15.88 17.08 3.44
N ILE A 376 15.71 16.05 2.58
CA ILE A 376 14.54 15.88 1.73
C ILE A 376 13.28 15.85 2.60
N ALA A 377 13.26 15.01 3.64
CA ALA A 377 12.13 14.88 4.55
C ALA A 377 11.76 16.22 5.19
N GLU A 378 12.73 16.97 5.72
CA GLU A 378 12.47 18.26 6.33
C GLU A 378 11.89 19.28 5.34
N ARG A 379 12.44 19.33 4.12
CA ARG A 379 12.06 20.31 3.10
C ARG A 379 10.66 20.08 2.56
N ILE A 380 10.31 18.84 2.20
CA ILE A 380 8.98 18.55 1.62
C ILE A 380 7.87 18.71 2.66
N ASN A 381 8.11 18.31 3.91
CA ASN A 381 7.14 18.52 4.99
C ASN A 381 6.92 20.00 5.29
N SER A 382 7.95 20.85 5.13
CA SER A 382 7.80 22.31 5.27
C SER A 382 6.92 22.97 4.20
N MET A 383 6.60 22.22 3.14
CA MET A 383 5.65 22.59 2.08
C MET A 383 4.24 22.03 2.34
N GLY A 384 4.03 21.25 3.41
CA GLY A 384 2.76 20.56 3.66
C GLY A 384 2.61 19.23 2.92
N VAL A 385 3.67 18.73 2.27
CA VAL A 385 3.69 17.43 1.58
C VAL A 385 4.28 16.38 2.53
N GLY A 386 3.51 15.34 2.84
CA GLY A 386 3.98 14.30 3.75
C GLY A 386 5.10 13.46 3.14
N GLN A 387 5.92 12.82 3.99
CA GLN A 387 6.90 11.83 3.59
C GLN A 387 6.52 10.43 4.06
N ASN A 388 7.07 9.41 3.39
CA ASN A 388 7.17 8.06 3.90
C ASN A 388 8.65 7.61 3.83
N ILE A 389 9.37 7.59 4.95
CA ILE A 389 10.75 7.10 4.95
C ILE A 389 10.76 5.60 4.66
N THR A 390 11.65 5.14 3.77
CA THR A 390 11.78 3.72 3.40
C THR A 390 13.25 3.33 3.29
N LEU A 391 13.56 2.04 3.09
CA LEU A 391 14.92 1.51 3.22
C LEU A 391 15.53 1.85 4.60
N SER A 392 14.65 1.90 5.60
CA SER A 392 14.96 2.05 7.02
C SER A 392 14.86 0.69 7.70
N TYR A 393 15.91 0.35 8.43
CA TYR A 393 16.07 -0.93 9.13
C TYR A 393 16.58 -0.72 10.57
N THR A 394 16.95 0.52 10.89
CA THR A 394 17.72 0.85 12.09
C THR A 394 17.00 1.96 12.87
N VAL A 395 17.16 1.93 14.18
CA VAL A 395 16.67 3.00 15.07
C VAL A 395 17.24 4.35 14.65
N SER A 396 18.51 4.40 14.27
CA SER A 396 19.17 5.65 13.90
C SER A 396 18.61 6.27 12.62
N GLN A 397 18.31 5.46 11.60
CA GLN A 397 17.67 5.94 10.37
C GLN A 397 16.30 6.58 10.65
N GLU A 398 15.45 5.85 11.38
CA GLU A 398 14.07 6.27 11.65
C GLU A 398 14.04 7.48 12.62
N VAL A 399 14.86 7.50 13.67
CA VAL A 399 14.86 8.62 14.61
C VAL A 399 15.39 9.92 13.96
N LEU A 400 16.46 9.85 13.18
CA LEU A 400 17.03 11.02 12.52
C LEU A 400 16.10 11.59 11.44
N ALA A 401 15.53 10.73 10.60
CA ALA A 401 14.62 11.14 9.54
C ALA A 401 13.25 11.59 10.09
N GLY A 402 12.70 10.88 11.07
CA GLY A 402 11.46 11.24 11.75
C GLY A 402 11.55 12.59 12.46
N ALA A 403 12.64 12.88 13.19
CA ALA A 403 12.83 14.19 13.80
C ALA A 403 12.94 15.32 12.77
N ALA A 404 13.55 15.06 11.61
CA ALA A 404 13.59 16.02 10.50
C ALA A 404 12.22 16.27 9.89
N ALA A 405 11.40 15.22 9.73
CA ALA A 405 10.01 15.36 9.31
C ALA A 405 9.19 16.19 10.31
N LEU A 406 9.31 15.93 11.62
CA LEU A 406 8.66 16.72 12.67
C LEU A 406 9.05 18.20 12.58
N ARG A 407 10.34 18.53 12.37
CA ARG A 407 10.78 19.92 12.16
C ARG A 407 10.18 20.52 10.89
N GLY A 408 10.14 19.77 9.79
CA GLY A 408 9.52 20.19 8.54
C GLY A 408 8.04 20.51 8.71
N MET A 409 7.28 19.60 9.30
CA MET A 409 5.85 19.78 9.59
C MET A 409 5.62 20.97 10.54
N ALA A 410 6.45 21.16 11.56
CA ALA A 410 6.40 22.32 12.43
C ALA A 410 6.62 23.64 11.66
N LYS A 411 7.52 23.67 10.67
CA LYS A 411 7.71 24.83 9.79
C LYS A 411 6.48 25.09 8.90
N ALA A 412 5.76 24.05 8.48
CA ALA A 412 4.49 24.21 7.76
C ALA A 412 3.38 24.74 8.68
N ALA A 413 3.23 24.17 9.88
CA ALA A 413 2.26 24.61 10.88
C ALA A 413 2.48 26.08 11.27
N LYS A 414 3.74 26.53 11.39
CA LYS A 414 4.09 27.94 11.63
C LYS A 414 3.56 28.90 10.55
N LYS A 415 3.37 28.41 9.32
CA LYS A 415 2.79 29.16 8.19
C LYS A 415 1.26 29.06 8.13
N GLY A 416 0.63 28.36 9.08
CA GLY A 416 -0.81 28.06 9.06
C GLY A 416 -1.19 26.91 8.13
N ILE A 417 -0.22 26.15 7.62
CA ILE A 417 -0.48 24.97 6.79
C ILE A 417 -0.70 23.78 7.73
N VAL A 418 -1.87 23.14 7.67
CA VAL A 418 -2.12 21.86 8.34
C VAL A 418 -1.18 20.81 7.76
N PRO A 419 -0.29 20.18 8.54
CA PRO A 419 0.61 19.16 8.02
C PRO A 419 -0.15 17.93 7.52
N THR A 420 0.26 17.40 6.37
CA THR A 420 -0.20 16.09 5.89
C THR A 420 0.43 15.00 6.74
N GLN A 421 -0.30 13.90 6.98
CA GLN A 421 0.24 12.73 7.69
C GLN A 421 1.56 12.23 7.09
N THR A 422 2.42 11.71 7.95
CA THR A 422 3.74 11.22 7.61
C THR A 422 4.01 9.84 8.20
N TYR A 423 4.94 9.11 7.58
CA TYR A 423 5.25 7.74 7.95
C TYR A 423 6.74 7.46 7.96
N ASP A 424 7.18 6.59 8.86
CA ASP A 424 8.50 5.94 8.79
C ASP A 424 8.34 4.43 8.64
N THR A 425 8.65 3.91 7.45
CA THR A 425 8.52 2.49 7.13
C THR A 425 9.67 1.69 7.73
N ASN A 426 9.40 0.88 8.76
CA ASN A 426 10.36 -0.10 9.24
C ASN A 426 10.32 -1.36 8.35
N MET A 427 11.44 -1.69 7.70
CA MET A 427 11.55 -2.89 6.83
C MET A 427 12.07 -4.11 7.60
N GLY A 428 11.44 -4.42 8.74
CA GLY A 428 11.89 -5.44 9.68
C GLY A 428 12.16 -6.81 9.06
N GLY A 429 11.27 -7.33 8.20
CA GLY A 429 11.49 -8.64 7.58
C GLY A 429 12.67 -8.71 6.60
N ARG A 430 13.16 -7.57 6.09
CA ARG A 430 14.42 -7.52 5.29
C ARG A 430 15.66 -7.52 6.19
N LEU A 431 15.56 -6.94 7.40
CA LEU A 431 16.59 -7.09 8.42
C LEU A 431 16.68 -8.56 8.87
N GLU A 432 15.53 -9.22 9.10
CA GLU A 432 15.49 -10.65 9.42
C GLU A 432 16.16 -11.50 8.35
N ASP A 433 15.81 -11.28 7.08
CA ASP A 433 16.41 -11.97 5.93
C ASP A 433 17.95 -11.78 5.96
N HIS A 434 18.44 -10.55 6.15
CA HIS A 434 19.87 -10.26 6.19
C HIS A 434 20.60 -10.93 7.37
N LEU A 435 20.07 -10.82 8.59
CA LEU A 435 20.70 -11.41 9.78
C LEU A 435 20.75 -12.94 9.68
N ARG A 436 19.71 -13.55 9.10
CA ARG A 436 19.68 -14.99 8.83
C ARG A 436 20.77 -15.41 7.86
N GLU A 437 20.93 -14.69 6.74
CA GLU A 437 21.98 -14.97 5.76
C GLU A 437 23.38 -14.84 6.37
N ALA A 438 23.63 -13.75 7.11
CA ALA A 438 24.91 -13.48 7.74
C ALA A 438 25.27 -14.55 8.80
N LEU A 439 24.30 -14.94 9.63
CA LEU A 439 24.50 -16.01 10.61
C LEU A 439 24.73 -17.37 9.92
N ALA A 440 23.94 -17.69 8.90
CA ALA A 440 24.10 -18.95 8.17
C ALA A 440 25.49 -19.04 7.50
N ALA A 441 25.96 -17.95 6.90
CA ALA A 441 27.29 -17.89 6.31
C ALA A 441 28.37 -18.07 7.36
N LYS A 442 28.25 -17.37 8.51
CA LYS A 442 29.20 -17.49 9.64
C LYS A 442 29.31 -18.92 10.16
N LEU A 443 28.17 -19.56 10.45
CA LEU A 443 28.14 -20.94 10.96
C LEU A 443 28.70 -21.94 9.95
N LEU A 444 28.42 -21.74 8.65
CA LEU A 444 28.96 -22.61 7.61
C LEU A 444 30.47 -22.42 7.43
N LEU A 445 30.98 -21.19 7.46
CA LEU A 445 32.42 -20.93 7.41
C LEU A 445 33.16 -21.52 8.62
N GLU A 446 32.61 -21.37 9.82
CA GLU A 446 33.15 -21.98 11.03
C GLU A 446 33.21 -23.52 10.92
N SER A 447 32.13 -24.12 10.39
CA SER A 447 32.06 -25.54 10.08
C SER A 447 33.13 -25.99 9.10
N LEU A 448 33.28 -25.27 7.99
CA LEU A 448 34.28 -25.57 6.96
C LEU A 448 35.71 -25.44 7.50
N GLY A 449 35.94 -24.53 8.45
CA GLY A 449 37.23 -24.35 9.11
C GLY A 449 37.82 -25.63 9.72
N ARG A 450 36.98 -26.61 10.07
CA ARG A 450 37.41 -27.91 10.65
C ARG A 450 37.74 -28.99 9.62
N LEU A 451 37.46 -28.75 8.35
CA LEU A 451 37.62 -29.72 7.26
C LEU A 451 38.88 -29.44 6.44
N GLY A 452 39.43 -30.47 5.79
CA GLY A 452 40.45 -30.33 4.76
C GLY A 452 39.91 -29.71 3.46
N GLU A 453 40.76 -29.17 2.60
CA GLU A 453 40.35 -28.44 1.38
C GLU A 453 39.44 -29.27 0.45
N GLU A 454 39.79 -30.53 0.20
CA GLU A 454 38.99 -31.46 -0.61
C GLU A 454 37.62 -31.77 0.03
N GLU A 455 37.58 -31.91 1.35
CA GLU A 455 36.34 -32.17 2.09
C GLU A 455 35.42 -30.95 2.06
N ARG A 456 35.97 -29.75 2.26
CA ARG A 456 35.24 -28.47 2.12
C ARG A 456 34.60 -28.37 0.75
N ARG A 457 35.37 -28.63 -0.30
CA ARG A 457 34.88 -28.56 -1.68
C ARG A 457 33.75 -29.55 -1.93
N ARG A 458 33.90 -30.80 -1.49
CA ARG A 458 32.87 -31.84 -1.64
C ARG A 458 31.58 -31.50 -0.89
N LEU A 459 31.69 -30.97 0.32
CA LEU A 459 30.54 -30.57 1.13
C LEU A 459 29.78 -29.42 0.47
N LEU A 460 30.49 -28.39 0.01
CA LEU A 460 29.88 -27.24 -0.68
C LEU A 460 29.22 -27.64 -2.01
N ASP A 461 29.87 -28.47 -2.82
CA ASP A 461 29.31 -28.97 -4.08
C ASP A 461 28.04 -29.81 -3.84
N ARG A 462 28.04 -30.63 -2.78
CA ARG A 462 26.86 -31.41 -2.39
C ARG A 462 25.73 -30.52 -1.89
N LEU A 463 26.04 -29.52 -1.05
CA LEU A 463 25.06 -28.56 -0.55
C LEU A 463 24.43 -27.78 -1.70
N ALA A 464 25.25 -27.23 -2.61
CA ALA A 464 24.76 -26.51 -3.79
C ALA A 464 23.81 -27.36 -4.65
N SER A 465 24.19 -28.62 -4.89
CA SER A 465 23.36 -29.58 -5.63
C SER A 465 22.03 -29.88 -4.92
N LYS A 466 22.07 -30.17 -3.61
CA LYS A 466 20.87 -30.44 -2.81
C LYS A 466 19.93 -29.23 -2.70
N LEU A 467 20.48 -28.02 -2.68
CA LEU A 467 19.70 -26.78 -2.68
C LEU A 467 19.14 -26.43 -4.08
N GLY A 468 19.46 -27.21 -5.12
CA GLY A 468 18.94 -27.02 -6.48
C GLY A 468 19.62 -25.88 -7.25
N VAL A 469 20.84 -25.50 -6.87
CA VAL A 469 21.60 -24.44 -7.55
C VAL A 469 22.05 -24.92 -8.92
N LYS A 470 21.85 -24.09 -9.96
CA LYS A 470 22.32 -24.40 -11.31
C LYS A 470 23.84 -24.41 -11.37
N LEU A 471 24.42 -25.30 -12.17
CA LEU A 471 25.86 -25.50 -12.24
C LEU A 471 26.59 -24.24 -12.70
N GLU A 472 26.01 -23.47 -13.63
CA GLU A 472 26.58 -22.22 -14.14
C GLU A 472 26.67 -21.16 -13.03
N GLU A 473 25.60 -20.98 -12.27
CA GLU A 473 25.53 -20.04 -11.15
C GLU A 473 26.49 -20.46 -10.03
N TRP A 474 26.57 -21.76 -9.75
CA TRP A 474 27.50 -22.29 -8.75
C TRP A 474 28.97 -22.09 -9.17
N ASN A 475 29.29 -22.32 -10.44
CA ASN A 475 30.62 -22.05 -10.99
C ASN A 475 31.00 -20.57 -10.87
N GLU A 476 30.05 -19.67 -11.16
CA GLU A 476 30.28 -18.23 -11.02
C GLU A 476 30.53 -17.83 -9.57
N ALA A 477 29.72 -18.33 -8.63
CA ALA A 477 29.89 -18.06 -7.21
C ALA A 477 31.25 -18.55 -6.69
N ARG A 478 31.65 -19.79 -7.04
CA ARG A 478 32.95 -20.36 -6.66
C ARG A 478 34.14 -19.53 -7.17
N ARG A 479 34.06 -18.97 -8.38
CA ARG A 479 35.13 -18.14 -8.95
C ARG A 479 35.38 -16.85 -8.15
N LYS A 480 34.43 -16.40 -7.34
CA LYS A 480 34.54 -15.20 -6.51
C LYS A 480 35.20 -15.45 -5.15
N GLY A 481 35.54 -16.70 -4.83
CA GLY A 481 36.19 -17.10 -3.56
C GLY A 481 35.27 -17.89 -2.63
N LEU A 482 35.83 -18.41 -1.54
CA LEU A 482 35.13 -19.28 -0.59
C LEU A 482 33.99 -18.54 0.12
N GLU A 483 34.27 -17.33 0.61
CA GLU A 483 33.33 -16.50 1.35
C GLU A 483 32.13 -16.15 0.46
N ALA A 484 32.39 -15.68 -0.77
CA ALA A 484 31.33 -15.36 -1.73
C ALA A 484 30.50 -16.59 -2.13
N ALA A 485 31.12 -17.77 -2.21
CA ALA A 485 30.41 -19.02 -2.48
C ALA A 485 29.49 -19.43 -1.32
N VAL A 486 29.97 -19.29 -0.08
CA VAL A 486 29.17 -19.55 1.14
C VAL A 486 28.02 -18.54 1.26
N GLU A 487 28.30 -17.25 1.12
CA GLU A 487 27.26 -16.21 1.13
C GLU A 487 26.18 -16.46 0.08
N TYR A 488 26.57 -16.92 -1.12
CA TYR A 488 25.62 -17.27 -2.15
C TYR A 488 24.71 -18.44 -1.74
N LEU A 489 25.28 -19.54 -1.23
CA LEU A 489 24.50 -20.70 -0.77
C LEU A 489 23.59 -20.36 0.40
N CYS A 490 24.05 -19.50 1.31
CA CYS A 490 23.31 -19.07 2.49
C CYS A 490 22.31 -17.95 2.21
N SER A 491 22.29 -17.38 1.00
CA SER A 491 21.32 -16.35 0.63
C SER A 491 19.88 -16.86 0.68
N VAL A 492 18.91 -15.99 0.97
CA VAL A 492 17.47 -16.33 0.97
C VAL A 492 17.03 -16.87 -0.38
N ARG A 493 17.68 -16.44 -1.48
CA ARG A 493 17.40 -16.94 -2.83
C ARG A 493 17.71 -18.44 -2.97
N VAL A 494 18.72 -18.95 -2.27
CA VAL A 494 19.21 -20.32 -2.40
C VAL A 494 18.80 -21.19 -1.20
N LEU A 495 19.16 -20.77 0.01
CA LEU A 495 18.82 -21.48 1.23
C LEU A 495 17.33 -21.36 1.58
N GLY A 496 16.70 -20.22 1.28
CA GLY A 496 15.36 -19.91 1.74
C GLY A 496 15.33 -19.19 3.08
N ARG A 497 14.15 -19.08 3.70
CA ARG A 497 13.92 -18.31 4.94
C ARG A 497 13.84 -19.18 6.21
N SER A 498 14.60 -20.27 6.24
CA SER A 498 14.66 -21.14 7.42
C SER A 498 16.06 -21.70 7.60
N LEU A 499 16.67 -21.43 8.75
CA LEU A 499 17.93 -22.07 9.15
C LEU A 499 17.76 -23.58 9.35
N LEU A 500 16.54 -24.04 9.61
CA LEU A 500 16.21 -25.45 9.85
C LEU A 500 15.98 -26.25 8.55
N ARG A 501 16.34 -25.69 7.39
CA ARG A 501 16.27 -26.41 6.13
C ARG A 501 17.14 -27.69 6.22
N PRO A 502 16.58 -28.89 5.98
CA PRO A 502 17.27 -30.15 6.24
C PRO A 502 18.66 -30.27 5.60
N GLU A 503 18.80 -29.75 4.38
CA GLU A 503 20.04 -29.78 3.60
C GLU A 503 21.16 -28.99 4.29
N TYR A 504 20.83 -27.87 4.93
CA TYR A 504 21.79 -27.03 5.65
C TYR A 504 22.12 -27.60 7.03
N VAL A 505 21.13 -28.13 7.75
CA VAL A 505 21.33 -28.87 9.01
C VAL A 505 22.29 -30.05 8.78
N GLU A 506 22.07 -30.81 7.71
CA GLU A 506 22.93 -31.95 7.34
C GLU A 506 24.35 -31.49 7.04
N ALA A 507 24.53 -30.41 6.29
CA ALA A 507 25.86 -29.86 5.97
C ALA A 507 26.64 -29.43 7.24
N LEU A 508 25.98 -28.75 8.19
CA LEU A 508 26.63 -28.39 9.46
C LEU A 508 26.94 -29.62 10.34
N THR A 509 26.06 -30.62 10.30
CA THR A 509 26.27 -31.89 11.04
C THR A 509 27.44 -32.68 10.47
N GLU A 510 27.53 -32.81 9.14
CA GLU A 510 28.63 -33.51 8.44
C GLU A 510 29.99 -32.86 8.72
N ALA A 511 30.03 -31.53 8.85
CA ALA A 511 31.24 -30.81 9.21
C ALA A 511 31.67 -30.99 10.67
N GLY A 512 30.79 -31.50 11.54
CA GLY A 512 31.10 -31.88 12.93
C GLY A 512 31.41 -30.70 13.87
N ALA A 513 31.09 -29.45 13.48
CA ALA A 513 31.51 -28.28 14.25
C ALA A 513 30.68 -28.02 15.52
N PHE A 514 29.40 -28.37 15.48
CA PHE A 514 28.43 -28.01 16.53
C PHE A 514 27.81 -29.23 17.24
N GLY A 515 28.48 -30.38 17.20
CA GLY A 515 28.03 -31.59 17.89
C GLY A 515 27.12 -32.46 17.04
N SER A 516 26.17 -33.13 17.69
CA SER A 516 25.21 -34.02 17.02
C SER A 516 24.19 -33.23 16.19
N ARG A 517 23.43 -33.91 15.33
CA ARG A 517 22.33 -33.30 14.58
C ARG A 517 21.33 -32.58 15.50
N ALA A 518 21.01 -33.18 16.65
CA ALA A 518 20.09 -32.58 17.63
C ALA A 518 20.66 -31.30 18.26
N ASP A 519 21.98 -31.23 18.47
CA ASP A 519 22.63 -30.03 18.97
C ASP A 519 22.59 -28.90 17.93
N VAL A 520 22.81 -29.23 16.65
CA VAL A 520 22.69 -28.31 15.51
C VAL A 520 21.25 -27.79 15.40
N GLU A 521 20.25 -28.66 15.39
CA GLU A 521 18.83 -28.26 15.29
C GLU A 521 18.43 -27.34 16.46
N LYS A 522 18.82 -27.69 17.69
CA LYS A 522 18.56 -26.86 18.88
C LYS A 522 19.25 -25.49 18.81
N LEU A 523 20.48 -25.43 18.31
CA LEU A 523 21.21 -24.18 18.09
C LEU A 523 20.46 -23.30 17.07
N LEU A 524 20.08 -23.87 15.94
CA LEU A 524 19.44 -23.13 14.85
C LEU A 524 18.01 -22.70 15.21
N GLU A 525 17.23 -23.52 15.91
CA GLU A 525 15.90 -23.14 16.43
C GLU A 525 15.97 -21.93 17.36
N ARG A 526 16.98 -21.89 18.24
CA ARG A 526 17.18 -20.77 19.16
C ARG A 526 17.47 -19.48 18.39
N TRP A 527 18.33 -19.54 17.37
CA TRP A 527 18.65 -18.39 16.53
C TRP A 527 17.48 -17.98 15.63
N GLU A 528 16.77 -18.93 15.02
CA GLU A 528 15.63 -18.66 14.16
C GLU A 528 14.53 -17.90 14.92
N ARG A 529 14.20 -18.33 16.15
CA ARG A 529 13.25 -17.62 17.02
C ARG A 529 13.70 -16.20 17.34
N ALA A 530 14.97 -16.00 17.66
CA ALA A 530 15.49 -14.69 18.00
C ALA A 530 15.53 -13.76 16.77
N ILE A 531 16.09 -14.22 15.64
CA ILE A 531 16.13 -13.47 14.38
C ILE A 531 14.74 -13.09 13.91
N ALA A 532 13.75 -13.97 14.07
CA ALA A 532 12.35 -13.70 13.75
C ALA A 532 11.73 -12.55 14.57
N LEU A 533 12.35 -12.04 15.62
CA LEU A 533 11.87 -10.87 16.37
C LEU A 533 12.69 -9.61 16.10
N SER A 534 13.78 -9.70 15.33
CA SER A 534 14.73 -8.58 15.16
C SER A 534 14.09 -7.30 14.63
N GLY A 535 13.28 -7.39 13.57
CA GLY A 535 12.53 -6.26 13.02
C GLY A 535 11.54 -5.67 14.03
N THR A 536 10.80 -6.53 14.73
CA THR A 536 9.84 -6.13 15.76
C THR A 536 10.51 -5.42 16.93
N TYR A 537 11.70 -5.84 17.36
CA TYR A 537 12.47 -5.14 18.38
C TYR A 537 12.85 -3.72 17.94
N VAL A 538 13.33 -3.53 16.71
CA VAL A 538 13.65 -2.20 16.17
C VAL A 538 12.39 -1.32 16.14
N ALA A 539 11.30 -1.81 15.55
CA ALA A 539 10.03 -1.07 15.47
C ALA A 539 9.52 -0.65 16.86
N LYS A 540 9.52 -1.56 17.83
CA LYS A 540 9.11 -1.26 19.21
C LYS A 540 9.98 -0.20 19.88
N ARG A 541 11.30 -0.24 19.64
CA ARG A 541 12.22 0.76 20.18
C ARG A 541 12.01 2.14 19.56
N VAL A 542 11.81 2.22 18.24
CA VAL A 542 11.49 3.49 17.57
C VAL A 542 10.16 4.05 18.09
N TYR A 543 9.14 3.19 18.23
CA TYR A 543 7.87 3.56 18.83
C TYR A 543 8.05 4.13 20.24
N GLU A 544 8.84 3.48 21.09
CA GLU A 544 9.13 3.94 22.44
C GLU A 544 9.81 5.34 22.44
N ILE A 545 10.78 5.54 21.55
CA ILE A 545 11.53 6.81 21.45
C ILE A 545 10.60 7.98 21.12
N PHE A 546 9.63 7.81 20.24
CA PHE A 546 8.73 8.90 19.83
C PHE A 546 7.46 9.00 20.67
N PHE A 547 6.82 7.88 20.97
CA PHE A 547 5.41 7.85 21.34
C PHE A 547 5.15 7.32 22.75
N ALA A 548 6.15 6.75 23.43
CA ALA A 548 5.96 6.37 24.83
C ALA A 548 5.53 7.60 25.65
N PRO A 549 4.64 7.43 26.66
CA PRO A 549 4.09 8.55 27.43
C PRO A 549 5.16 9.48 28.03
N TRP A 550 6.31 8.93 28.42
CA TRP A 550 7.43 9.66 29.00
C TRP A 550 8.34 10.40 27.98
N ASN A 551 8.20 10.11 26.68
CA ASN A 551 8.95 10.77 25.60
C ASN A 551 8.10 11.72 24.76
N ARG A 552 6.78 11.47 24.64
CA ARG A 552 5.89 12.27 23.79
C ARG A 552 5.96 13.78 24.10
N GLY A 553 5.85 14.14 25.38
CA GLY A 553 5.92 15.54 25.82
C GLY A 553 7.27 16.20 25.54
N LYS A 554 8.36 15.42 25.50
CA LYS A 554 9.71 15.90 25.23
C LYS A 554 9.88 16.33 23.78
N TRP A 555 9.31 15.57 22.84
CA TRP A 555 9.26 15.97 21.43
C TRP A 555 8.42 17.22 21.19
N VAL A 556 7.31 17.39 21.91
CA VAL A 556 6.50 18.62 21.88
C VAL A 556 7.36 19.82 22.32
N GLU A 557 8.02 19.74 23.48
CA GLU A 557 8.91 20.81 23.96
C GLU A 557 10.09 21.08 23.02
N TYR A 558 10.65 20.02 22.42
CA TYR A 558 11.71 20.14 21.41
C TYR A 558 11.24 21.01 20.23
N LEU A 559 10.05 20.76 19.67
CA LEU A 559 9.52 21.53 18.54
C LEU A 559 9.19 22.98 18.92
N VAL A 560 8.62 23.18 20.11
CA VAL A 560 8.35 24.52 20.65
C VAL A 560 9.66 25.32 20.77
N LYS A 561 10.70 24.72 21.36
CA LYS A 561 11.99 25.38 21.57
C LYS A 561 12.77 25.62 20.27
N THR A 562 12.79 24.63 19.37
CA THR A 562 13.66 24.67 18.18
C THR A 562 13.04 25.41 17.00
N VAL A 563 11.72 25.30 16.80
CA VAL A 563 11.01 25.92 15.67
C VAL A 563 10.23 27.16 16.10
N GLY A 564 9.83 27.26 17.37
CA GLY A 564 9.06 28.38 17.90
C GLY A 564 7.60 28.35 17.44
N ILE A 565 6.95 27.19 17.56
CA ILE A 565 5.50 27.01 17.32
C ILE A 565 4.74 26.90 18.65
N ALA A 566 3.43 27.08 18.62
CA ALA A 566 2.58 26.86 19.80
C ALA A 566 2.56 25.38 20.20
N ARG A 567 2.26 25.10 21.47
CA ARG A 567 2.20 23.73 22.00
C ARG A 567 1.19 22.88 21.23
N GLU A 568 0.02 23.43 20.94
CA GLU A 568 -1.07 22.78 20.22
C GLU A 568 -0.65 22.42 18.79
N GLN A 569 0.14 23.30 18.15
CA GLN A 569 0.72 23.01 16.83
C GLN A 569 1.76 21.89 16.90
N ALA A 570 2.57 21.85 17.96
CA ALA A 570 3.55 20.79 18.15
C ALA A 570 2.89 19.43 18.46
N GLU A 571 1.80 19.43 19.23
CA GLU A 571 0.97 18.24 19.48
C GLU A 571 0.32 17.72 18.20
N LEU A 572 -0.23 18.62 17.36
CA LEU A 572 -0.74 18.27 16.02
C LEU A 572 0.36 17.68 15.12
N VAL A 573 1.55 18.27 15.10
CA VAL A 573 2.68 17.76 14.30
C VAL A 573 3.06 16.34 14.72
N LEU A 574 3.11 16.07 16.03
CA LEU A 574 3.45 14.75 16.54
C LEU A 574 2.34 13.72 16.32
N ASP A 575 1.07 14.15 16.34
CA ASP A 575 -0.09 13.34 15.97
C ASP A 575 0.00 12.86 14.51
N ARG A 576 0.56 13.70 13.61
CA ARG A 576 0.70 13.43 12.18
C ARG A 576 1.91 12.58 11.78
N PHE A 577 2.55 11.91 12.75
CA PHE A 577 3.70 11.05 12.50
C PHE A 577 3.41 9.63 12.95
N ASP A 578 3.41 8.68 12.01
CA ASP A 578 3.19 7.26 12.30
C ASP A 578 4.45 6.43 12.06
N LEU A 579 4.70 5.49 12.96
CA LEU A 579 5.53 4.33 12.63
C LEU A 579 4.75 3.41 11.69
N LEU A 580 5.42 2.92 10.65
CA LEU A 580 4.83 2.04 9.65
C LEU A 580 5.61 0.71 9.57
N PRO A 581 5.31 -0.29 10.44
CA PRO A 581 5.92 -1.60 10.34
C PRO A 581 5.50 -2.29 9.04
N ALA A 582 6.48 -2.72 8.22
CA ALA A 582 6.23 -3.32 6.91
C ALA A 582 7.22 -4.43 6.55
N SER A 583 7.09 -4.96 5.32
CA SER A 583 7.91 -6.05 4.78
C SER A 583 7.92 -7.30 5.67
N LYS A 584 6.81 -7.54 6.39
CA LYS A 584 6.68 -8.60 7.38
C LYS A 584 6.75 -9.98 6.73
N ARG A 585 7.11 -10.99 7.53
CA ARG A 585 7.27 -12.38 7.07
C ARG A 585 6.29 -13.31 7.74
N LYS A 586 5.83 -12.98 8.94
CA LYS A 586 4.90 -13.80 9.71
C LYS A 586 3.75 -12.94 10.24
N PRO A 587 2.52 -13.47 10.32
CA PRO A 587 1.37 -12.75 10.89
C PRO A 587 1.61 -12.12 12.26
N ILE A 588 2.41 -12.78 13.10
CA ILE A 588 2.73 -12.31 14.44
C ILE A 588 3.46 -10.97 14.44
N ASP A 589 4.19 -10.63 13.38
CA ASP A 589 4.87 -9.33 13.23
C ASP A 589 3.85 -8.18 13.22
N THR A 590 2.67 -8.39 12.62
CA THR A 590 1.56 -7.43 12.61
C THR A 590 0.91 -7.36 13.98
N LEU A 591 0.57 -8.52 14.55
CA LEU A 591 -0.15 -8.62 15.82
C LEU A 591 0.66 -8.03 16.99
N LEU A 592 1.99 -8.15 16.96
CA LEU A 592 2.89 -7.59 17.96
C LEU A 592 3.16 -6.08 17.79
N ALA A 593 2.69 -5.47 16.72
CA ALA A 593 2.94 -4.07 16.37
C ALA A 593 1.64 -3.26 16.26
N LEU A 594 0.57 -3.66 16.96
CA LEU A 594 -0.69 -2.92 17.01
C LEU A 594 -0.64 -1.80 18.06
N SER A 595 -1.15 -0.62 17.72
CA SER A 595 -1.35 0.51 18.62
C SER A 595 -2.42 1.45 18.10
N SER A 596 -3.23 2.00 19.01
CA SER A 596 -4.20 3.05 18.70
C SER A 596 -3.55 4.40 18.41
N LEU A 597 -2.27 4.58 18.78
CA LEU A 597 -1.54 5.84 18.65
C LEU A 597 -0.37 5.67 17.69
N ASN A 598 -0.29 6.54 16.69
CA ASN A 598 0.89 6.74 15.87
C ASN A 598 1.49 5.47 15.21
N VAL A 599 0.64 4.50 14.85
CA VAL A 599 1.03 3.31 14.07
C VAL A 599 0.03 3.07 12.95
N THR A 600 0.56 2.88 11.74
CA THR A 600 -0.18 2.32 10.61
C THR A 600 0.52 1.04 10.13
N ASN A 601 -0.12 -0.11 10.31
CA ASN A 601 0.45 -1.37 9.83
C ASN A 601 0.19 -1.54 8.34
N THR A 602 1.24 -1.66 7.52
CA THR A 602 1.10 -1.83 6.07
C THR A 602 1.45 -3.25 5.63
N GLU A 603 0.55 -3.87 4.87
CA GLU A 603 0.60 -5.31 4.60
C GLU A 603 0.54 -5.64 3.11
N PHE A 604 1.31 -6.66 2.70
CA PHE A 604 1.18 -7.25 1.36
C PHE A 604 -0.10 -8.12 1.29
N PRO A 605 -0.74 -8.29 0.12
CA PRO A 605 -2.06 -8.92 0.04
C PRO A 605 -2.16 -10.36 0.57
N ASP A 606 -1.13 -11.19 0.43
CA ASP A 606 -1.10 -12.56 0.96
C ASP A 606 -0.89 -12.57 2.48
N HIS A 607 -0.06 -11.67 2.99
CA HIS A 607 0.17 -11.49 4.42
C HIS A 607 -1.10 -11.03 5.14
N GLN A 608 -1.93 -10.20 4.50
CA GLN A 608 -3.24 -9.82 5.03
C GLN A 608 -4.10 -11.06 5.33
N LEU A 609 -4.14 -12.00 4.38
CA LEU A 609 -4.88 -13.26 4.55
C LEU A 609 -4.29 -14.08 5.69
N ASN A 610 -2.96 -14.21 5.76
CA ASN A 610 -2.30 -14.94 6.84
C ASN A 610 -2.57 -14.32 8.23
N VAL A 611 -2.70 -12.99 8.32
CA VAL A 611 -3.08 -12.30 9.57
C VAL A 611 -4.52 -12.60 9.95
N VAL A 612 -5.47 -12.54 9.00
CA VAL A 612 -6.87 -12.90 9.27
C VAL A 612 -6.97 -14.32 9.82
N GLU A 613 -6.25 -15.28 9.23
CA GLU A 613 -6.20 -16.66 9.68
C GLU A 613 -5.57 -16.78 11.09
N ALA A 614 -4.42 -16.15 11.32
CA ALA A 614 -3.72 -16.20 12.61
C ALA A 614 -4.47 -15.49 13.75
N ALA A 615 -5.29 -14.48 13.43
CA ALA A 615 -6.09 -13.74 14.40
C ALA A 615 -7.41 -14.45 14.77
N ARG A 616 -7.75 -15.57 14.11
CA ARG A 616 -8.99 -16.31 14.44
C ARG A 616 -8.95 -16.79 15.89
N GLY A 617 -9.99 -16.43 16.63
CA GLY A 617 -10.15 -16.80 18.04
C GLY A 617 -9.37 -15.93 19.03
N LEU A 618 -8.56 -14.96 18.56
CA LEU A 618 -7.88 -14.02 19.45
C LEU A 618 -8.84 -12.92 19.91
N SER A 619 -8.66 -12.47 21.16
CA SER A 619 -9.36 -11.29 21.66
C SER A 619 -8.68 -10.02 21.16
N LEU A 620 -9.48 -9.09 20.65
CA LEU A 620 -9.00 -7.77 20.25
C LEU A 620 -8.37 -7.00 21.44
N GLU A 621 -8.86 -7.21 22.66
CA GLU A 621 -8.34 -6.54 23.84
C GLU A 621 -6.96 -7.08 24.25
N GLU A 622 -6.69 -8.37 24.03
CA GLU A 622 -5.36 -8.95 24.24
C GLU A 622 -4.33 -8.37 23.26
N LEU A 623 -4.78 -7.97 22.07
CA LEU A 623 -3.97 -7.39 21.01
C LEU A 623 -3.75 -5.88 21.16
N ARG A 624 -4.57 -5.19 21.95
CA ARG A 624 -4.50 -3.73 22.15
C ARG A 624 -3.11 -3.32 22.69
N GLU A 625 -2.56 -2.25 22.12
CA GLU A 625 -1.23 -1.69 22.44
C GLU A 625 -0.09 -2.72 22.46
N SER A 626 -0.15 -3.75 21.62
CA SER A 626 0.88 -4.81 21.58
C SER A 626 2.28 -4.29 21.24
N VAL A 627 2.40 -3.16 20.54
CA VAL A 627 3.69 -2.53 20.26
C VAL A 627 4.42 -2.11 21.55
N ALA A 628 3.67 -1.65 22.56
CA ALA A 628 4.23 -1.19 23.84
C ALA A 628 4.51 -2.35 24.82
N LYS A 629 3.98 -3.55 24.57
CA LYS A 629 4.18 -4.72 25.43
C LYS A 629 5.58 -5.30 25.25
N PRO A 630 6.28 -5.67 26.32
CA PRO A 630 7.58 -6.35 26.22
C PRO A 630 7.42 -7.69 25.49
N LEU A 631 8.41 -8.07 24.68
CA LEU A 631 8.37 -9.32 23.90
C LEU A 631 8.72 -10.58 24.71
N GLY A 632 9.25 -10.43 25.93
CA GLY A 632 9.68 -11.54 26.80
C GLY A 632 10.91 -12.28 26.28
N GLY A 633 11.58 -13.01 27.17
CA GLY A 633 12.64 -13.99 26.86
C GLY A 633 14.07 -13.46 26.66
N ASN A 634 15.00 -14.38 26.37
CA ASN A 634 16.45 -14.13 26.20
C ASN A 634 16.83 -13.89 24.72
N GLU A 635 15.85 -13.68 23.85
CA GLU A 635 16.02 -13.47 22.40
C GLU A 635 16.78 -12.18 22.12
N LEU A 636 16.48 -11.10 22.85
CA LEU A 636 17.20 -9.84 22.69
C LEU A 636 18.68 -9.99 23.06
N GLU A 637 18.99 -10.65 24.18
CA GLU A 637 20.38 -10.91 24.59
C GLU A 637 21.16 -11.70 23.55
N LEU A 638 20.48 -12.66 22.90
CA LEU A 638 21.07 -13.44 21.81
C LEU A 638 21.31 -12.60 20.56
N LEU A 639 20.32 -11.80 20.16
CA LEU A 639 20.44 -10.88 19.02
C LEU A 639 21.56 -9.86 19.21
N MET A 640 21.77 -9.37 20.44
CA MET A 640 22.85 -8.44 20.76
C MET A 640 24.26 -9.01 20.59
N GLN A 641 24.40 -10.32 20.30
CA GLN A 641 25.67 -10.95 19.90
C GLN A 641 25.96 -10.81 18.40
N LEU A 642 24.97 -10.38 17.59
CA LEU A 642 25.13 -10.11 16.17
C LEU A 642 25.45 -8.63 15.96
N GLU A 643 26.64 -8.34 15.43
CA GLU A 643 27.11 -6.97 15.21
C GLU A 643 26.13 -6.15 14.35
N ASP A 644 25.60 -6.74 13.27
CA ASP A 644 24.65 -6.04 12.40
C ASP A 644 23.28 -5.79 13.06
N PHE A 645 22.88 -6.60 14.05
CA PHE A 645 21.70 -6.31 14.85
C PHE A 645 21.97 -5.18 15.86
N VAL A 646 23.14 -5.19 16.52
CA VAL A 646 23.54 -4.08 17.41
C VAL A 646 23.51 -2.76 16.65
N LYS A 647 24.06 -2.75 15.43
CA LYS A 647 24.02 -1.60 14.50
C LYS A 647 22.60 -1.15 14.16
N ALA A 648 21.66 -2.09 14.00
CA ALA A 648 20.26 -1.76 13.74
C ALA A 648 19.52 -1.25 14.98
N TYR A 649 19.78 -1.85 16.13
CA TYR A 649 18.97 -1.69 17.32
C TYR A 649 19.45 -0.54 18.23
N GLU A 650 20.74 -0.25 18.26
CA GLU A 650 21.28 0.87 19.04
C GLU A 650 21.20 2.20 18.29
N ALA A 651 21.17 3.29 19.06
CA ALA A 651 21.35 4.64 18.56
C ALA A 651 22.79 4.85 18.07
N SER A 652 22.96 5.63 17.01
CA SER A 652 24.24 6.17 16.57
C SER A 652 24.66 7.36 17.45
N PRO A 653 25.93 7.80 17.42
CA PRO A 653 26.36 9.00 18.13
C PRO A 653 25.50 10.23 17.84
N GLU A 654 25.16 10.47 16.58
CA GLU A 654 24.33 11.60 16.15
C GLU A 654 22.89 11.47 16.67
N THR A 655 22.37 10.23 16.73
CA THR A 655 21.05 9.95 17.31
C THR A 655 21.05 10.23 18.81
N VAL A 656 22.11 9.83 19.54
CA VAL A 656 22.25 10.12 20.98
C VAL A 656 22.29 11.62 21.25
N GLU A 657 22.99 12.40 20.41
CA GLU A 657 23.01 13.86 20.52
C GLU A 657 21.63 14.47 20.32
N LEU A 658 20.91 14.06 19.26
CA LEU A 658 19.54 14.50 19.01
C LEU A 658 18.59 14.16 20.18
N LEU A 659 18.68 12.94 20.73
CA LEU A 659 17.86 12.54 21.86
C LEU A 659 18.16 13.40 23.10
N ARG A 660 19.42 13.73 23.35
CA ARG A 660 19.82 14.66 24.43
C ARG A 660 19.24 16.05 24.21
N GLU A 661 19.26 16.56 22.97
CA GLU A 661 18.66 17.85 22.63
C GLU A 661 17.14 17.87 22.85
N ALA A 662 16.47 16.76 22.56
CA ALA A 662 15.05 16.56 22.86
C ALA A 662 14.78 16.35 24.35
N GLY A 663 15.80 16.18 25.21
CA GLY A 663 15.64 15.92 26.64
C GLY A 663 15.35 14.46 26.99
N ILE A 664 15.60 13.52 26.08
CA ILE A 664 15.45 12.07 26.26
C ILE A 664 16.76 11.53 26.88
N GLU A 665 16.65 10.95 28.08
CA GLU A 665 17.80 10.56 28.92
C GLU A 665 18.02 9.04 28.94
N GLN A 666 17.07 8.28 28.40
CA GLN A 666 17.11 6.82 28.33
C GLN A 666 18.30 6.34 27.49
N GLY A 667 18.94 5.27 27.95
CA GLY A 667 20.09 4.66 27.26
C GLY A 667 19.66 3.75 26.12
N TYR A 668 19.78 4.22 24.88
CA TYR A 668 19.49 3.43 23.67
C TYR A 668 20.74 2.86 22.98
N GLY A 669 21.87 2.79 23.69
CA GLY A 669 23.15 2.40 23.13
C GLY A 669 23.82 3.54 22.33
N HIS A 670 24.97 3.25 21.73
CA HIS A 670 25.76 4.24 20.96
C HIS A 670 26.51 3.62 19.77
N ARG A 671 26.23 2.35 19.45
CA ARG A 671 26.92 1.57 18.41
C ARG A 671 26.08 1.43 17.14
N GLY A 672 25.02 2.23 17.00
CA GLY A 672 24.18 2.28 15.81
C GLY A 672 24.92 2.80 14.57
N VAL A 673 24.36 2.52 13.39
CA VAL A 673 24.94 2.97 12.11
C VAL A 673 24.84 4.51 11.98
N SER A 674 25.96 5.18 11.73
CA SER A 674 26.00 6.60 11.38
C SER A 674 25.33 6.87 10.03
N SER A 675 24.77 8.06 9.85
CA SER A 675 24.11 8.46 8.60
C SER A 675 24.99 8.31 7.35
N ASN A 676 26.29 8.58 7.47
CA ASN A 676 27.24 8.46 6.36
C ASN A 676 27.46 7.00 5.92
N ASP A 677 27.20 6.04 6.80
CA ASP A 677 27.42 4.62 6.54
C ASP A 677 26.16 3.89 6.06
N TRP A 678 24.99 4.56 6.06
CA TRP A 678 23.73 3.99 5.56
C TRP A 678 23.82 3.33 4.17
N PRO A 679 24.54 3.89 3.17
CA PRO A 679 24.65 3.26 1.84
C PRO A 679 25.37 1.90 1.88
N SER A 680 26.24 1.70 2.87
CA SER A 680 27.07 0.51 3.02
C SER A 680 26.48 -0.54 3.96
N TYR A 681 25.47 -0.16 4.77
CA TYR A 681 24.81 -1.08 5.69
C TYR A 681 24.11 -2.21 4.92
N GLY A 682 24.39 -3.45 5.30
CA GLY A 682 24.07 -4.65 4.50
C GLY A 682 22.62 -4.74 3.99
N PRO A 683 21.60 -4.65 4.86
CA PRO A 683 20.20 -4.63 4.44
C PRO A 683 19.85 -3.50 3.45
N CYS A 684 20.41 -2.31 3.68
CA CYS A 684 20.20 -1.13 2.85
C CYS A 684 20.81 -1.29 1.46
N ALA A 685 22.11 -1.62 1.40
CA ALA A 685 22.83 -1.83 0.14
C ALA A 685 22.18 -2.90 -0.74
N LYS A 686 21.74 -4.02 -0.13
CA LYS A 686 21.05 -5.12 -0.82
C LYS A 686 19.72 -4.65 -1.41
N THR A 687 18.87 -4.00 -0.60
CA THR A 687 17.52 -3.57 -1.02
C THR A 687 17.58 -2.43 -2.04
N LEU A 688 18.48 -1.47 -1.87
CA LEU A 688 18.68 -0.38 -2.83
C LEU A 688 19.05 -0.89 -4.22
N ARG A 689 19.91 -1.92 -4.28
CA ARG A 689 20.28 -2.58 -5.54
C ARG A 689 19.08 -3.28 -6.17
N GLU A 690 18.29 -4.02 -5.39
CA GLU A 690 17.08 -4.69 -5.85
C GLU A 690 16.08 -3.69 -6.46
N PHE A 691 15.79 -2.61 -5.74
CA PHE A 691 14.82 -1.60 -6.16
C PHE A 691 15.31 -0.81 -7.37
N THR A 692 16.60 -0.44 -7.42
CA THR A 692 17.19 0.22 -8.58
C THR A 692 17.09 -0.66 -9.82
N ASN A 693 17.45 -1.94 -9.73
CA ASN A 693 17.37 -2.85 -10.87
C ASN A 693 15.93 -3.03 -11.37
N ALA A 694 14.97 -3.14 -10.46
CA ALA A 694 13.57 -3.25 -10.82
C ALA A 694 13.02 -1.96 -11.47
N TYR A 695 13.43 -0.78 -10.99
CA TYR A 695 13.13 0.50 -11.62
C TYR A 695 13.68 0.57 -13.05
N LEU A 696 14.96 0.20 -13.25
CA LEU A 696 15.58 0.20 -14.58
C LEU A 696 14.88 -0.75 -15.57
N ALA A 697 14.43 -1.91 -15.09
CA ALA A 697 13.67 -2.87 -15.90
C ALA A 697 12.30 -2.30 -16.30
N PHE A 698 11.57 -1.70 -15.36
CA PHE A 698 10.29 -1.04 -15.63
C PHE A 698 10.45 0.13 -16.62
N ARG A 699 11.43 1.00 -16.38
CA ARG A 699 11.78 2.13 -17.25
C ARG A 699 12.00 1.68 -18.69
N SER A 700 12.72 0.58 -18.88
CA SER A 700 12.97 0.03 -20.22
C SER A 700 11.68 -0.34 -20.95
N LYS A 701 10.72 -0.97 -20.26
CA LYS A 701 9.40 -1.30 -20.86
C LYS A 701 8.63 -0.03 -21.28
N VAL A 702 8.63 0.99 -20.43
CA VAL A 702 7.91 2.26 -20.70
C VAL A 702 8.52 3.00 -21.89
N VAL A 703 9.85 3.03 -21.99
CA VAL A 703 10.56 3.66 -23.11
C VAL A 703 10.25 2.97 -24.44
N GLU A 704 10.15 1.64 -24.47
CA GLU A 704 9.75 0.92 -25.69
C GLU A 704 8.32 1.27 -26.11
N LEU A 705 7.38 1.39 -25.17
CA LEU A 705 6.03 1.88 -25.47
C LEU A 705 6.03 3.30 -26.04
N ALA A 706 6.84 4.22 -25.48
CA ALA A 706 6.96 5.58 -26.01
C ALA A 706 7.49 5.60 -27.45
N LYS A 707 8.47 4.74 -27.78
CA LYS A 707 8.95 4.57 -29.17
C LYS A 707 7.85 4.08 -30.11
N GLU A 708 7.02 3.14 -29.68
CA GLU A 708 5.88 2.67 -30.48
C GLU A 708 4.89 3.80 -30.78
N VAL A 709 4.52 4.58 -29.76
CA VAL A 709 3.62 5.74 -29.89
C VAL A 709 4.21 6.80 -30.82
N GLY A 710 5.50 7.10 -30.68
CA GLY A 710 6.21 8.05 -31.54
C GLY A 710 6.26 7.60 -33.01
N ARG A 711 6.50 6.31 -33.27
CA ARG A 711 6.46 5.74 -34.64
C ARG A 711 5.06 5.78 -35.25
N ALA A 712 4.03 5.46 -34.47
CA ALA A 712 2.64 5.49 -34.92
C ALA A 712 2.18 6.91 -35.29
N SER A 713 2.71 7.93 -34.60
CA SER A 713 2.40 9.34 -34.87
C SER A 713 3.09 9.88 -36.13
N LYS A 714 4.26 9.33 -36.52
CA LYS A 714 4.98 9.69 -37.76
C LYS A 714 4.39 9.06 -39.03
N ASN A 715 3.58 8.00 -38.87
CA ASN A 715 2.93 7.26 -39.96
C ASN A 715 1.47 7.69 -40.22
N ARG A 716 0.98 8.71 -39.50
CA ARG A 716 -0.29 9.42 -39.75
C ARG A 716 0.02 10.79 -40.32
#